data_AF-A0A935BYN0-F1
#
_entry.id   AF-A0A935BYN0-F1
#
_cell.length_a   1.000
_cell.length_b   1.000
_cell.length_c   1.000
_cell.angle_alpha   90.00
_cell.angle_beta   90.00
_cell.angle_gamma   90.00
#
_symmetry.space_group_name_H-M   'P 1'
#
loop_
_entity.id
_entity.type
_entity.pdbx_description
1 polymer ?
#
loop_
_entity_poly.entity_id
_entity_poly.type
_entity_poly.pdbx_seq_one_letter_code
_entity_poly.pdbx_strand_id
1 'polypeptide(L)'
;MANTARDLIKCRISNTPGTSSGFTLDSAVSNFLMPSSTDNTLTFKLNITENGIGTELRRDCTYTHSTTSFSRGTMVRSTGVADAALAFTDKAIVSVVPSAEDFLTTEQVDAVAPVNYAVGIGAGATANTTAIQTALTTGSAKLMSPGIVEINSTLLAPDNSELYIGPGVTLRLASGSNTSMLKNSRFSDASEATITLSLATSINVTATWTGHGQTVGSSRWLSIIGAAQHEYNGVWYCTFTDANTFTYLLETDPGTAATGTITVRYANVGIKVWGPGTIDYNQANNVSATGHENHAFKFLNCAVVRYDVRYNLNVKKFVVLFSNCSEYATGDLEFQTASDGVHINGPSRGVASVGNLSGYCGDDMLALTCGDYSGYELSRGEIGYVKSGTIRGDNSSVSLVKMAGGAGPKIRIVDIGGLMGTSAGNSVQIIEDTTGGATLTTTYVEHLIIRQCGVRSWPNGLVTTVAGSVSTTVARLTLMGLKTPEILYGDRCIVRMLTGSTIGRLDLIDGQCEFGATSTGDVVRVDSGATLTTARFRGFLYTSASSDNVLAANSGTLGSVFIESVEHVGNTGGYLVSNSATNTVNVFINGLKSTSDNSVILPLVGSSVINLYSKNWVHSGSGPVYNVSGSTLNWFGDCDCATTPAPAGTFRVNGTMYVDGSTVSAPATGDTFNNTNAGFGTGVGFYGRTAAGAWAKVF
;
A
#
# COMPACT_ATOMS: atom_id res chain seq x y z
N MET A 1 1.09 38.23 -4.84
CA MET A 1 0.25 38.48 -3.64
C MET A 1 1.13 38.31 -2.42
N ALA A 2 0.92 39.02 -1.30
CA ALA A 2 1.76 38.86 -0.11
C ALA A 2 1.85 37.38 0.26
N ASN A 3 3.06 36.83 0.23
CA ASN A 3 3.36 35.41 0.42
C ASN A 3 3.11 35.06 1.90
N THR A 4 1.85 34.87 2.24
CA THR A 4 1.42 34.48 3.58
C THR A 4 1.63 32.97 3.65
N ALA A 5 2.54 32.53 4.53
CA ALA A 5 2.89 31.12 4.73
C ALA A 5 1.72 30.32 5.34
N ARG A 6 0.65 30.14 4.56
CA ARG A 6 -0.61 29.49 4.96
C ARG A 6 -0.45 28.00 5.24
N ASP A 7 0.57 27.39 4.66
CA ASP A 7 1.05 26.04 4.98
C ASP A 7 1.55 25.92 6.43
N LEU A 8 1.92 27.03 7.07
CA LEU A 8 2.29 27.07 8.49
C LEU A 8 1.11 27.31 9.43
N ILE A 9 -0.14 27.30 8.94
CA ILE A 9 -1.31 27.44 9.82
C ILE A 9 -1.54 26.11 10.55
N LYS A 10 -1.40 26.16 11.88
CA LYS A 10 -1.70 25.02 12.77
C LYS A 10 -2.17 25.52 14.14
N CYS A 11 -3.39 25.14 14.51
CA CYS A 11 -4.10 25.74 15.62
C CYS A 11 -4.77 24.67 16.49
N ARG A 12 -4.90 24.96 17.78
CA ARG A 12 -5.80 24.24 18.68
C ARG A 12 -7.22 24.71 18.43
N ILE A 13 -8.20 23.82 18.59
CA ILE A 13 -9.61 24.20 18.55
C ILE A 13 -10.14 24.49 19.96
N SER A 14 -11.10 25.42 20.08
CA SER A 14 -11.73 25.80 21.36
C SER A 14 -13.10 25.17 21.57
N ASN A 15 -13.68 24.56 20.54
CA ASN A 15 -14.99 23.92 20.61
C ASN A 15 -14.87 22.39 20.64
N THR A 16 -15.99 21.71 20.89
CA THR A 16 -16.16 20.26 20.74
C THR A 16 -16.94 19.96 19.47
N PRO A 17 -16.30 19.96 18.28
CA PRO A 17 -17.02 19.78 17.05
C PRO A 17 -17.53 18.34 16.91
N GLY A 18 -18.85 18.20 16.88
CA GLY A 18 -19.51 16.97 16.48
C GLY A 18 -19.30 16.66 14.99
N THR A 19 -20.08 15.71 14.46
CA THR A 19 -19.92 15.19 13.10
C THR A 19 -20.40 16.14 11.99
N SER A 20 -20.89 17.33 12.31
CA SER A 20 -21.39 18.30 11.32
C SER A 20 -20.97 19.75 11.58
N SER A 21 -20.46 20.08 12.77
CA SER A 21 -20.05 21.43 13.14
C SER A 21 -18.63 21.77 12.67
N GLY A 22 -18.40 23.06 12.39
CA GLY A 22 -17.06 23.59 12.07
C GLY A 22 -16.11 23.67 13.26
N PHE A 23 -14.90 24.17 13.02
CA PHE A 23 -13.78 24.18 13.96
C PHE A 23 -13.48 25.61 14.40
N THR A 24 -13.80 25.97 15.64
CA THR A 24 -13.44 27.28 16.21
C THR A 24 -12.01 27.20 16.74
N LEU A 25 -11.16 28.15 16.37
CA LEU A 25 -9.75 28.14 16.71
C LEU A 25 -9.50 28.92 18.01
N ASP A 26 -8.54 28.46 18.80
CA ASP A 26 -8.06 29.13 20.02
C ASP A 26 -6.72 29.82 19.76
N SER A 27 -5.66 29.02 19.75
CA SER A 27 -4.28 29.47 19.72
C SER A 27 -3.47 28.67 18.70
N ALA A 28 -2.46 29.32 18.11
CA ALA A 28 -1.49 28.61 17.30
C ALA A 28 -0.72 27.59 18.14
N VAL A 29 -0.39 26.45 17.55
CA VAL A 29 0.62 25.56 18.11
C VAL A 29 1.98 26.28 18.08
N SER A 30 2.85 26.01 19.05
CA SER A 30 4.17 26.65 19.12
C SER A 30 4.92 26.55 17.79
N ASN A 31 5.44 27.68 17.29
CA ASN A 31 6.11 27.85 15.98
C ASN A 31 5.21 27.73 14.73
N PHE A 32 3.90 27.79 14.89
CA PHE A 32 2.94 27.85 13.77
C PHE A 32 2.15 29.16 13.80
N LEU A 33 1.38 29.40 12.73
CA LEU A 33 0.58 30.60 12.54
C LEU A 33 -0.90 30.35 12.84
N MET A 34 -1.58 31.41 13.26
CA MET A 34 -3.04 31.52 13.16
C MET A 34 -3.40 32.07 11.77
N PRO A 35 -4.57 31.72 11.22
CA PRO A 35 -5.10 32.45 10.08
C PRO A 35 -5.35 33.92 10.45
N SER A 36 -5.09 34.82 9.52
CA SER A 36 -5.20 36.27 9.69
C SER A 36 -6.51 36.82 9.12
N SER A 37 -6.77 38.11 9.31
CA SER A 37 -7.90 38.78 8.66
C SER A 37 -7.84 38.73 7.14
N THR A 38 -6.64 38.64 6.55
CA THR A 38 -6.46 38.52 5.10
C THR A 38 -6.85 37.15 4.54
N ASP A 39 -7.04 36.17 5.42
CA ASP A 39 -7.45 34.81 5.05
C ASP A 39 -8.97 34.62 5.07
N ASN A 40 -9.73 35.66 5.45
CA ASN A 40 -11.18 35.60 5.55
C ASN A 40 -11.82 35.17 4.23
N THR A 41 -12.78 34.26 4.28
CA THR A 41 -13.50 33.65 3.15
C THR A 41 -12.68 32.71 2.25
N LEU A 42 -11.38 32.55 2.48
CA LEU A 42 -10.57 31.59 1.74
C LEU A 42 -10.90 30.15 2.16
N THR A 43 -10.78 29.23 1.21
CA THR A 43 -10.98 27.80 1.42
C THR A 43 -9.65 27.07 1.57
N PHE A 44 -9.60 26.13 2.51
CA PHE A 44 -8.39 25.39 2.87
C PHE A 44 -8.64 23.89 2.81
N LYS A 45 -7.56 23.15 2.59
CA LYS A 45 -7.49 21.72 2.90
C LYS A 45 -6.89 21.58 4.29
N LEU A 46 -7.61 20.84 5.13
CA LEU A 46 -7.30 20.72 6.55
C LEU A 46 -7.07 19.26 6.92
N ASN A 47 -6.03 19.03 7.71
CA ASN A 47 -5.81 17.80 8.44
C ASN A 47 -6.14 18.09 9.91
N ILE A 48 -7.17 17.41 10.42
CA ILE A 48 -7.66 17.54 11.79
C ILE A 48 -7.31 16.25 12.52
N THR A 49 -6.53 16.35 13.60
CA THR A 49 -6.06 15.19 14.35
C THR A 49 -6.31 15.36 15.84
N GLU A 50 -6.78 14.29 16.48
CA GLU A 50 -6.88 14.19 17.93
C GLU A 50 -6.43 12.81 18.39
N ASN A 51 -5.51 12.78 19.36
CA ASN A 51 -5.01 11.53 19.90
C ASN A 51 -6.13 10.75 20.60
N GLY A 52 -6.29 9.47 20.25
CA GLY A 52 -7.34 8.59 20.79
C GLY A 52 -8.70 8.68 20.06
N ILE A 53 -8.90 9.66 19.17
CA ILE A 53 -10.11 9.76 18.32
C ILE A 53 -9.79 9.44 16.86
N GLY A 54 -8.71 10.03 16.33
CA GLY A 54 -8.26 9.78 14.97
C GLY A 54 -8.01 11.05 14.17
N THR A 55 -8.08 10.91 12.85
CA THR A 55 -7.71 11.95 11.88
C THR A 55 -8.77 12.10 10.79
N GLU A 56 -9.08 13.34 10.43
CA GLU A 56 -9.86 13.69 9.24
C GLU A 56 -9.04 14.56 8.29
N LEU A 57 -9.10 14.23 7.00
CA LEU A 57 -8.66 15.10 5.91
C LEU A 57 -9.89 15.71 5.25
N ARG A 58 -9.94 17.04 5.20
CA ARG A 58 -11.05 17.82 4.66
C ARG A 58 -10.56 18.76 3.57
N ARG A 59 -11.45 19.09 2.63
CA ARG A 59 -11.26 20.14 1.63
C ARG A 59 -12.41 21.14 1.68
N ASP A 60 -12.25 22.27 1.00
CA ASP A 60 -13.26 23.33 0.93
C ASP A 60 -13.64 23.91 2.31
N CYS A 61 -12.72 23.85 3.28
CA CYS A 61 -12.93 24.40 4.62
C CYS A 61 -12.74 25.93 4.58
N THR A 62 -13.82 26.68 4.71
CA THR A 62 -13.80 28.15 4.60
C THR A 62 -13.43 28.78 5.93
N TYR A 63 -12.40 29.64 5.95
CA TYR A 63 -12.07 30.42 7.15
C TYR A 63 -12.99 31.64 7.28
N THR A 64 -13.55 31.86 8.46
CA THR A 64 -14.35 33.04 8.81
C THR A 64 -13.67 33.79 9.96
N HIS A 65 -13.04 34.92 9.64
CA HIS A 65 -12.22 35.67 10.59
C HIS A 65 -13.01 36.23 11.78
N SER A 66 -14.24 36.72 11.56
CA SER A 66 -15.07 37.28 12.64
C SER A 66 -15.46 36.27 13.73
N THR A 67 -15.37 34.98 13.42
CA THR A 67 -15.64 33.88 14.37
C THR A 67 -14.39 33.06 14.66
N THR A 68 -13.25 33.43 14.09
CA THR A 68 -11.98 32.68 14.11
C THR A 68 -12.21 31.18 13.89
N SER A 69 -12.96 30.80 12.85
CA SER A 69 -13.36 29.40 12.64
C SER A 69 -13.17 28.93 11.20
N PHE A 70 -12.97 27.63 11.03
CA PHE A 70 -13.10 26.95 9.75
C PHE A 70 -14.46 26.26 9.64
N SER A 71 -15.09 26.32 8.47
CA SER A 71 -16.19 25.40 8.15
C SER A 71 -15.67 23.96 8.08
N ARG A 72 -16.57 22.98 8.26
CA ARG A 72 -16.18 21.56 8.27
C ARG A 72 -15.75 21.05 6.89
N GLY A 73 -16.17 21.74 5.84
CA GLY A 73 -15.85 21.40 4.45
C GLY A 73 -16.33 20.02 4.01
N THR A 74 -15.83 19.59 2.87
CA THR A 74 -16.09 18.28 2.26
C THR A 74 -15.13 17.24 2.83
N MET A 75 -15.64 16.08 3.23
CA MET A 75 -14.80 14.96 3.66
C MET A 75 -13.96 14.43 2.49
N VAL A 76 -12.65 14.36 2.66
CA VAL A 76 -11.75 13.67 1.72
C VAL A 76 -11.45 12.27 2.23
N ARG A 77 -11.09 12.14 3.51
CA ARG A 77 -10.78 10.85 4.15
C ARG A 77 -10.89 10.95 5.67
N SER A 78 -11.15 9.84 6.34
CA SER A 78 -11.11 9.78 7.80
C SER A 78 -10.60 8.43 8.30
N THR A 79 -9.96 8.41 9.47
CA THR A 79 -9.69 7.15 10.18
C THR A 79 -10.95 6.54 10.80
N GLY A 80 -12.10 7.21 10.70
CA GLY A 80 -13.40 6.65 11.06
C GLY A 80 -13.76 5.44 10.21
N VAL A 81 -14.63 4.58 10.76
CA VAL A 81 -15.11 3.39 10.05
C VAL A 81 -15.79 3.82 8.74
N ALA A 82 -15.32 3.26 7.62
CA ALA A 82 -15.78 3.63 6.27
C ALA A 82 -15.63 5.14 5.96
N ASP A 83 -14.53 5.76 6.40
CA ASP A 83 -14.25 7.19 6.24
C ASP A 83 -15.33 8.10 6.87
N ALA A 84 -16.07 7.58 7.85
CA ALA A 84 -17.10 8.35 8.55
C ALA A 84 -16.49 9.52 9.34
N ALA A 85 -17.26 10.60 9.42
CA ALA A 85 -16.97 11.76 10.25
C ALA A 85 -16.75 11.39 11.72
N LEU A 86 -15.66 11.89 12.30
CA LEU A 86 -15.31 11.80 13.71
C LEU A 86 -15.95 12.94 14.51
N ALA A 87 -16.26 12.68 15.77
CA ALA A 87 -16.61 13.72 16.74
C ALA A 87 -15.36 14.07 17.54
N PHE A 88 -14.85 15.27 17.34
CA PHE A 88 -13.63 15.76 17.99
C PHE A 88 -13.95 16.57 19.25
N THR A 89 -12.97 16.73 20.11
CA THR A 89 -13.02 17.57 21.30
C THR A 89 -12.13 18.80 21.17
N ASP A 90 -12.16 19.69 22.16
CA ASP A 90 -11.29 20.87 22.29
C ASP A 90 -9.78 20.53 22.31
N LYS A 91 -9.42 19.24 22.31
CA LYS A 91 -8.04 18.77 22.20
C LYS A 91 -7.55 18.60 20.77
N ALA A 92 -8.43 18.67 19.77
CA ALA A 92 -8.03 18.46 18.38
C ALA A 92 -7.15 19.59 17.85
N ILE A 93 -6.27 19.23 16.93
CA ILE A 93 -5.39 20.17 16.23
C ILE A 93 -5.83 20.21 14.77
N VAL A 94 -6.05 21.42 14.27
CA VAL A 94 -6.28 21.69 12.85
C VAL A 94 -4.97 22.17 12.24
N SER A 95 -4.59 21.58 11.11
CA SER A 95 -3.44 22.01 10.31
C SER A 95 -3.85 22.18 8.86
N VAL A 96 -3.37 23.23 8.21
CA VAL A 96 -3.46 23.33 6.74
C VAL A 96 -2.47 22.33 6.14
N VAL A 97 -2.94 21.53 5.20
CA VAL A 97 -2.12 20.55 4.49
C VAL A 97 -2.10 20.90 3.01
N PRO A 98 -0.92 21.04 2.41
CA PRO A 98 -0.83 21.07 0.97
C PRO A 98 -1.16 19.67 0.43
N SER A 99 -2.02 19.59 -0.57
CA SER A 99 -2.28 18.36 -1.32
C SER A 99 -1.60 18.41 -2.69
N ALA A 100 -1.34 17.25 -3.28
CA ALA A 100 -0.79 17.15 -4.63
C ALA A 100 -1.61 17.97 -5.67
N GLU A 101 -2.93 18.09 -5.51
CA GLU A 101 -3.78 18.93 -6.35
C GLU A 101 -3.52 20.44 -6.19
N ASP A 102 -3.09 20.91 -5.01
CA ASP A 102 -2.78 22.32 -4.80
C ASP A 102 -1.45 22.70 -5.49
N PHE A 103 -0.57 21.72 -5.66
CA PHE A 103 0.63 21.80 -6.50
C PHE A 103 0.34 21.59 -8.00
N LEU A 104 -0.87 21.15 -8.37
CA LEU A 104 -1.31 21.05 -9.76
C LEU A 104 -1.95 22.35 -10.28
N THR A 105 -2.36 23.29 -9.40
CA THR A 105 -3.10 24.50 -9.82
C THR A 105 -2.49 25.85 -9.42
N THR A 106 -1.37 25.90 -8.67
CA THR A 106 -0.70 27.19 -8.41
C THR A 106 0.29 27.55 -9.52
N GLU A 107 -0.24 28.07 -10.62
CA GLU A 107 0.43 29.17 -11.32
C GLU A 107 0.55 30.36 -10.35
N GLN A 108 1.73 30.52 -9.74
CA GLN A 108 2.39 31.81 -9.56
C GLN A 108 3.74 31.56 -8.86
N VAL A 109 4.75 31.23 -9.67
CA VAL A 109 6.12 31.50 -9.28
C VAL A 109 6.30 33.02 -9.45
N ASP A 110 6.71 33.70 -8.39
CA ASP A 110 7.21 35.07 -8.49
C ASP A 110 8.22 35.12 -9.64
N ALA A 111 7.88 35.89 -10.66
CA ALA A 111 8.57 35.93 -11.93
C ALA A 111 10.03 36.39 -11.76
N VAL A 112 10.94 35.44 -11.62
CA VAL A 112 12.18 35.49 -12.39
C VAL A 112 11.76 35.06 -13.79
N ALA A 113 11.77 35.99 -14.74
CA ALA A 113 11.37 35.72 -16.12
C ALA A 113 12.09 34.44 -16.62
N PRO A 114 11.36 33.37 -16.98
CA PRO A 114 12.00 32.19 -17.53
C PRO A 114 12.63 32.60 -18.86
N VAL A 115 13.96 32.51 -18.93
CA VAL A 115 14.64 32.60 -20.23
C VAL A 115 14.30 31.31 -20.97
N ASN A 116 13.23 31.37 -21.78
CA ASN A 116 12.80 30.27 -22.64
C ASN A 116 13.88 30.04 -23.72
N TYR A 117 14.80 29.12 -23.48
CA TYR A 117 15.62 28.59 -24.56
C TYR A 117 14.80 27.55 -25.31
N ALA A 118 14.16 27.96 -26.41
CA ALA A 118 13.75 27.01 -27.43
C ALA A 118 15.03 26.37 -27.98
N VAL A 119 15.32 25.13 -27.59
CA VAL A 119 16.47 24.40 -28.13
C VAL A 119 16.17 24.10 -29.60
N GLY A 120 16.94 24.70 -30.51
CA GLY A 120 16.76 24.52 -31.95
C GLY A 120 16.96 23.06 -32.32
N ILE A 121 15.94 22.46 -32.94
CA ILE A 121 15.93 21.04 -33.28
C ILE A 121 16.56 20.89 -34.65
N GLY A 122 17.73 20.24 -34.68
CA GLY A 122 18.57 20.13 -35.86
C GLY A 122 20.08 20.21 -35.58
N ALA A 123 20.49 20.55 -34.35
CA ALA A 123 21.88 20.44 -33.94
C ALA A 123 22.21 18.98 -33.52
N GLY A 124 23.45 18.54 -33.73
CA GLY A 124 23.90 17.20 -33.30
C GLY A 124 23.84 17.02 -31.78
N ALA A 125 23.84 15.76 -31.32
CA ALA A 125 23.57 15.41 -29.92
C ALA A 125 24.40 16.19 -28.87
N THR A 126 25.69 16.41 -29.12
CA THR A 126 26.55 17.21 -28.23
C THR A 126 26.03 18.63 -28.02
N ALA A 127 25.63 19.31 -29.10
CA ALA A 127 25.16 20.69 -29.04
C ALA A 127 23.81 20.79 -28.30
N ASN A 128 22.91 19.83 -28.53
CA ASN A 128 21.64 19.74 -27.79
C ASN A 128 21.90 19.52 -26.30
N THR A 129 22.76 18.56 -25.94
CA THR A 129 23.13 18.29 -24.54
C THR A 129 23.68 19.55 -23.87
N THR A 130 24.60 20.26 -24.50
CA THR A 130 25.14 21.52 -23.96
C THR A 130 24.06 22.58 -23.78
N ALA A 131 23.22 22.79 -24.80
CA ALA A 131 22.16 23.80 -24.73
C ALA A 131 21.14 23.50 -23.62
N ILE A 132 20.72 22.25 -23.49
CA ILE A 132 19.79 21.81 -22.45
C ILE A 132 20.45 21.94 -21.07
N GLN A 133 21.71 21.54 -20.92
CA GLN A 133 22.42 21.65 -19.64
C GLN A 133 22.60 23.11 -19.20
N THR A 134 22.90 24.02 -20.13
CA THR A 134 22.98 25.45 -19.85
C THR A 134 21.62 25.97 -19.36
N ALA A 135 20.53 25.62 -20.04
CA ALA A 135 19.19 26.05 -19.68
C ALA A 135 18.76 25.51 -18.30
N LEU A 136 19.02 24.23 -18.00
CA LEU A 136 18.75 23.63 -16.68
C LEU A 136 19.52 24.31 -15.56
N THR A 137 20.78 24.68 -15.79
CA THR A 137 21.61 25.42 -14.81
C THR A 137 21.02 26.78 -14.46
N THR A 138 20.28 27.40 -15.40
CA THR A 138 19.63 28.70 -15.21
C THR A 138 18.18 28.62 -14.74
N GLY A 139 17.60 27.41 -14.65
CA GLY A 139 16.25 27.19 -14.14
C GLY A 139 15.41 26.27 -15.02
N SER A 140 15.23 26.54 -16.30
CA SER A 140 14.30 25.74 -17.13
C SER A 140 14.79 25.51 -18.55
N ALA A 141 14.73 24.25 -19.00
CA ALA A 141 14.91 23.83 -20.37
C ALA A 141 13.57 23.38 -20.96
N LYS A 142 13.11 24.04 -22.02
CA LYS A 142 11.82 23.73 -22.67
C LYS A 142 12.04 23.30 -24.11
N LEU A 143 11.79 22.03 -24.39
CA LEU A 143 11.88 21.44 -25.72
C LEU A 143 10.53 21.58 -26.41
N MET A 144 10.38 22.57 -27.29
CA MET A 144 9.05 22.96 -27.82
C MET A 144 8.80 22.61 -29.28
N SER A 145 9.86 22.42 -30.07
CA SER A 145 9.66 22.14 -31.49
C SER A 145 9.41 20.63 -31.68
N PRO A 146 8.47 20.19 -32.52
CA PRO A 146 8.30 18.76 -32.77
C PRO A 146 9.53 18.13 -33.42
N GLY A 147 9.81 16.86 -33.09
CA GLY A 147 10.94 16.10 -33.64
C GLY A 147 11.80 15.41 -32.57
N ILE A 148 12.89 14.78 -33.01
CA ILE A 148 13.82 14.08 -32.14
C ILE A 148 14.92 15.04 -31.70
N VAL A 149 15.10 15.18 -30.39
CA VAL A 149 16.22 15.88 -29.76
C VAL A 149 17.12 14.84 -29.13
N GLU A 150 18.29 14.61 -29.73
CA GLU A 150 19.27 13.68 -29.18
C GLU A 150 20.14 14.34 -28.12
N ILE A 151 20.41 13.63 -27.03
CA ILE A 151 21.45 13.95 -26.05
C ILE A 151 22.50 12.84 -26.01
N ASN A 152 23.76 13.17 -25.74
CA ASN A 152 24.83 12.18 -25.70
C ASN A 152 25.59 12.07 -24.37
N SER A 153 25.18 12.83 -23.35
CA SER A 153 25.62 12.66 -21.97
C SER A 153 24.48 12.91 -20.98
N THR A 154 24.64 12.46 -19.73
CA THR A 154 23.66 12.69 -18.67
C THR A 154 23.47 14.17 -18.38
N LEU A 155 22.20 14.60 -18.37
CA LEU A 155 21.80 15.92 -17.90
C LEU A 155 21.80 15.96 -16.36
N LEU A 156 22.28 17.06 -15.80
CA LEU A 156 22.30 17.34 -14.37
C LEU A 156 21.23 18.37 -14.02
N ALA A 157 20.27 17.98 -13.19
CA ALA A 157 19.18 18.83 -12.73
C ALA A 157 19.49 19.46 -11.35
N PRO A 158 19.75 20.78 -11.26
CA PRO A 158 19.95 21.46 -9.98
C PRO A 158 18.64 21.79 -9.27
N ASP A 159 18.73 22.48 -8.13
CA ASP A 159 17.56 22.94 -7.36
C ASP A 159 16.62 23.79 -8.23
N ASN A 160 15.32 23.58 -8.06
CA ASN A 160 14.23 24.30 -8.72
C ASN A 160 14.34 24.30 -10.25
N SER A 161 14.87 23.22 -10.83
CA SER A 161 15.02 23.09 -12.27
C SER A 161 13.84 22.40 -12.95
N GLU A 162 13.59 22.76 -14.20
CA GLU A 162 12.52 22.21 -15.03
C GLU A 162 13.04 21.75 -16.38
N LEU A 163 12.79 20.48 -16.73
CA LEU A 163 12.88 19.96 -18.08
C LEU A 163 11.46 19.73 -18.62
N TYR A 164 11.01 20.59 -19.52
CA TYR A 164 9.73 20.45 -20.21
C TYR A 164 9.90 19.83 -21.60
N ILE A 165 9.13 18.79 -21.90
CA ILE A 165 9.15 18.07 -23.19
C ILE A 165 7.80 18.28 -23.87
N GLY A 166 7.79 19.17 -24.86
CA GLY A 166 6.60 19.65 -25.53
C GLY A 166 5.93 18.63 -26.46
N PRO A 167 4.74 18.98 -26.98
CA PRO A 167 3.98 18.10 -27.87
C PRO A 167 4.78 17.71 -29.12
N GLY A 168 4.81 16.42 -29.44
CA GLY A 168 5.51 15.90 -30.62
C GLY A 168 7.04 15.92 -30.51
N VAL A 169 7.60 16.23 -29.34
CA VAL A 169 9.05 16.14 -29.08
C VAL A 169 9.38 14.75 -28.52
N THR A 170 10.44 14.13 -29.05
CA THR A 170 11.09 12.97 -28.45
C THR A 170 12.48 13.35 -27.96
N LEU A 171 12.70 13.34 -26.65
CA LEU A 171 14.06 13.41 -26.09
C LEU A 171 14.66 12.01 -26.15
N ARG A 172 15.74 11.84 -26.90
CA ARG A 172 16.36 10.53 -27.15
C ARG A 172 17.83 10.48 -26.71
N LEU A 173 18.26 9.35 -26.16
CA LEU A 173 19.69 9.10 -25.94
C LEU A 173 20.36 8.69 -27.27
N ALA A 174 21.41 9.40 -27.66
CA ALA A 174 22.19 9.09 -28.86
C ALA A 174 22.82 7.70 -28.78
N SER A 175 23.06 7.09 -29.94
CA SER A 175 23.68 5.76 -30.04
C SER A 175 25.09 5.76 -29.45
N GLY A 176 25.42 4.76 -28.64
CA GLY A 176 26.75 4.59 -28.04
C GLY A 176 27.04 5.49 -26.83
N SER A 177 26.09 6.29 -26.36
CA SER A 177 26.26 7.14 -25.18
C SER A 177 26.35 6.36 -23.87
N ASN A 178 25.64 5.23 -23.76
CA ASN A 178 25.75 4.25 -22.68
C ASN A 178 25.66 4.87 -21.26
N THR A 179 24.73 5.81 -21.06
CA THR A 179 24.61 6.58 -19.82
C THR A 179 23.16 6.86 -19.46
N SER A 180 22.91 7.31 -18.23
CA SER A 180 21.59 7.79 -17.82
C SER A 180 21.22 9.06 -18.58
N MET A 181 19.93 9.29 -18.83
CA MET A 181 19.49 10.51 -19.50
C MET A 181 19.55 11.72 -18.57
N LEU A 182 19.14 11.55 -17.31
CA LEU A 182 19.17 12.62 -16.31
C LEU A 182 19.42 12.10 -14.90
N LYS A 183 20.17 12.89 -14.12
CA LYS A 183 20.25 12.76 -12.66
C LYS A 183 20.25 14.13 -11.98
N ASN A 184 19.94 14.20 -10.69
CA ASN A 184 20.08 15.45 -9.95
C ASN A 184 21.55 15.89 -9.83
N SER A 185 21.81 17.19 -9.76
CA SER A 185 23.17 17.74 -9.86
C SER A 185 24.09 17.32 -8.72
N ARG A 186 23.52 17.05 -7.53
CA ARG A 186 24.23 16.60 -6.33
C ARG A 186 24.28 15.08 -6.18
N PHE A 187 23.94 14.33 -7.23
CA PHE A 187 23.92 12.86 -7.18
C PHE A 187 25.27 12.27 -6.74
N SER A 188 26.38 12.94 -7.05
CA SER A 188 27.74 12.51 -6.70
C SER A 188 28.41 13.37 -5.64
N ASP A 189 27.67 14.22 -4.91
CA ASP A 189 28.24 15.06 -3.86
C ASP A 189 28.86 14.18 -2.76
N ALA A 190 30.18 14.29 -2.62
CA ALA A 190 30.98 13.58 -1.61
C ALA A 190 30.99 14.28 -0.23
N SER A 191 30.43 15.48 -0.12
CA SER A 191 30.48 16.30 1.10
C SER A 191 29.46 15.81 2.13
N GLU A 192 29.88 14.81 2.91
CA GLU A 192 29.18 14.32 4.09
C GLU A 192 29.82 14.92 5.35
N ALA A 193 29.01 15.49 6.23
CA ALA A 193 29.43 15.85 7.58
C ALA A 193 28.86 14.84 8.56
N THR A 194 29.69 14.36 9.49
CA THR A 194 29.20 13.57 10.62
C THR A 194 28.47 14.48 11.60
N ILE A 195 27.29 14.07 12.03
CA ILE A 195 26.46 14.79 13.00
C ILE A 195 26.11 13.92 14.19
N THR A 196 25.67 14.56 15.27
CA THR A 196 25.05 13.87 16.40
C THR A 196 23.58 14.26 16.50
N LEU A 197 22.74 13.32 16.91
CA LEU A 197 21.32 13.54 17.15
C LEU A 197 21.04 13.42 18.64
N SER A 198 20.32 14.38 19.22
CA SER A 198 19.89 14.31 20.62
C SER A 198 18.74 13.31 20.78
N LEU A 199 18.61 12.71 21.97
CA LEU A 199 17.51 11.80 22.32
C LEU A 199 16.16 12.43 21.96
N ALA A 200 15.46 11.81 21.03
CA ALA A 200 14.11 12.21 20.68
C ALA A 200 13.17 11.51 21.68
N THR A 201 12.77 12.18 22.75
CA THR A 201 11.62 11.75 23.59
C THR A 201 10.28 12.10 22.94
N SER A 202 10.35 12.62 21.71
CA SER A 202 9.26 13.03 20.84
C SER A 202 9.73 12.90 19.39
N ILE A 203 8.84 13.04 18.42
CA ILE A 203 9.20 13.09 16.99
C ILE A 203 10.03 14.32 16.59
N ASN A 204 10.29 15.28 17.49
CA ASN A 204 11.15 16.43 17.23
C ASN A 204 12.62 16.09 17.56
N VAL A 205 13.49 16.20 16.57
CA VAL A 205 14.91 15.85 16.67
C VAL A 205 15.75 17.11 16.56
N THR A 206 16.67 17.28 17.50
CA THR A 206 17.76 18.26 17.38
C THR A 206 19.03 17.55 16.91
N ALA A 207 19.64 18.09 15.86
CA ALA A 207 20.90 17.63 15.31
C ALA A 207 21.99 18.67 15.55
N THR A 208 23.20 18.21 15.85
CA THR A 208 24.40 19.07 15.94
C THR A 208 25.27 18.86 14.72
N TRP A 209 25.35 19.91 13.89
CA TRP A 209 26.29 20.06 12.78
C TRP A 209 27.12 21.32 12.99
N THR A 210 28.26 21.17 13.65
CA THR A 210 29.14 22.29 13.98
C THR A 210 29.59 23.06 12.74
N GLY A 211 29.35 24.37 12.72
CA GLY A 211 29.79 25.25 11.63
C GLY A 211 29.10 24.97 10.30
N HIS A 212 27.82 24.63 10.28
CA HIS A 212 27.07 24.33 9.04
C HIS A 212 26.94 25.52 8.08
N GLY A 213 27.28 26.74 8.52
CA GLY A 213 27.36 27.93 7.67
C GLY A 213 26.01 28.43 7.14
N GLN A 214 24.91 28.05 7.79
CA GLN A 214 23.56 28.51 7.43
C GLN A 214 23.11 29.61 8.38
N THR A 215 22.20 30.46 7.88
CA THR A 215 21.62 31.54 8.68
C THR A 215 20.65 30.97 9.71
N VAL A 216 20.76 31.42 10.96
CA VAL A 216 19.82 31.03 12.03
C VAL A 216 18.39 31.42 11.66
N GLY A 217 17.45 30.50 11.87
CA GLY A 217 16.04 30.64 11.51
C GLY A 217 15.72 30.31 10.04
N SER A 218 16.73 30.06 9.20
CA SER A 218 16.51 29.54 7.84
C SER A 218 16.14 28.05 7.87
N SER A 219 15.54 27.56 6.79
CA SER A 219 15.20 26.16 6.63
C SER A 219 15.70 25.62 5.29
N ARG A 220 16.01 24.32 5.26
CA ARG A 220 16.49 23.63 4.06
C ARG A 220 16.24 22.12 4.13
N TRP A 221 16.10 21.51 2.96
CA TRP A 221 16.09 20.05 2.83
C TRP A 221 17.49 19.47 2.98
N LEU A 222 17.65 18.52 3.92
CA LEU A 222 18.89 17.80 4.18
C LEU A 222 18.65 16.29 4.08
N SER A 223 19.60 15.58 3.48
CA SER A 223 19.68 14.12 3.57
C SER A 223 20.43 13.74 4.83
N ILE A 224 19.78 13.01 5.73
CA ILE A 224 20.33 12.46 6.97
C ILE A 224 20.30 10.93 6.86
N ILE A 225 21.45 10.27 6.98
CA ILE A 225 21.58 8.82 6.82
C ILE A 225 22.56 8.24 7.85
N GLY A 226 22.58 6.92 8.01
CA GLY A 226 23.55 6.21 8.85
C GLY A 226 23.10 5.94 10.29
N ALA A 227 21.89 6.37 10.67
CA ALA A 227 21.28 5.95 11.93
C ALA A 227 20.86 4.48 11.87
N ALA A 228 21.09 3.72 12.94
CA ALA A 228 20.61 2.34 13.06
C ALA A 228 19.08 2.26 13.20
N GLN A 229 18.48 3.25 13.85
CA GLN A 229 17.04 3.46 13.93
C GLN A 229 16.58 4.12 12.63
N HIS A 230 15.89 3.36 11.78
CA HIS A 230 15.62 3.75 10.41
C HIS A 230 14.71 4.97 10.28
N GLU A 231 13.89 5.26 11.29
CA GLU A 231 13.00 6.42 11.35
C GLU A 231 13.74 7.75 11.25
N TYR A 232 14.99 7.84 11.73
CA TYR A 232 15.81 9.06 11.62
C TYR A 232 16.36 9.29 10.22
N ASN A 233 16.52 8.24 9.41
CA ASN A 233 17.12 8.34 8.08
C ASN A 233 16.10 8.87 7.07
N GLY A 234 16.53 9.73 6.16
CA GLY A 234 15.70 10.28 5.10
C GLY A 234 16.16 11.65 4.62
N VAL A 235 15.39 12.22 3.69
CA VAL A 235 15.48 13.64 3.35
C VAL A 235 14.43 14.39 4.17
N TRP A 236 14.87 15.39 4.93
CA TRP A 236 14.04 16.08 5.91
C TRP A 236 14.08 17.58 5.69
N TYR A 237 12.96 18.24 5.96
CA TYR A 237 12.92 19.70 6.04
C TYR A 237 13.44 20.14 7.42
N CYS A 238 14.61 20.75 7.43
CA CYS A 238 15.34 21.10 8.63
C CYS A 238 15.34 22.62 8.87
N THR A 239 15.22 23.04 10.13
CA THR A 239 15.30 24.46 10.53
C THR A 239 16.55 24.69 11.37
N PHE A 240 17.42 25.60 10.95
CA PHE A 240 18.67 25.92 11.65
C PHE A 240 18.40 26.79 12.87
N THR A 241 18.76 26.28 14.05
CA THR A 241 18.43 26.89 15.35
C THR A 241 19.55 27.76 15.91
N ASP A 242 20.80 27.46 15.57
CA ASP A 242 21.96 28.33 15.85
C ASP A 242 23.05 28.09 14.77
N ALA A 243 24.32 28.40 15.06
CA ALA A 243 25.44 28.23 14.13
C ALA A 243 25.93 26.76 13.98
N ASN A 244 25.45 25.87 14.85
CA ASN A 244 25.89 24.49 15.02
C ASN A 244 24.73 23.49 15.10
N THR A 245 23.48 23.93 15.14
CA THR A 245 22.33 23.04 15.36
C THR A 245 21.18 23.31 14.41
N PHE A 246 20.42 22.25 14.11
CA PHE A 246 19.15 22.33 13.40
C PHE A 246 18.16 21.33 13.98
N THR A 247 16.88 21.53 13.69
CA THR A 247 15.80 20.61 14.08
C THR A 247 15.04 20.09 12.87
N TYR A 248 14.45 18.89 13.01
CA TYR A 248 13.53 18.30 12.03
C TYR A 248 12.53 17.37 12.72
N LEU A 249 11.44 17.05 12.01
CA LEU A 249 10.33 16.26 12.53
C LEU A 249 10.31 14.88 11.87
N LEU A 250 10.31 13.82 12.68
CA LEU A 250 10.11 12.45 12.24
C LEU A 250 8.63 12.19 11.95
N GLU A 251 8.36 11.27 11.03
CA GLU A 251 6.99 10.81 10.71
C GLU A 251 6.43 9.87 11.79
N THR A 252 7.31 9.14 12.46
CA THR A 252 6.99 8.16 13.50
C THR A 252 7.99 8.24 14.64
N ASP A 253 7.54 7.92 15.84
CA ASP A 253 8.41 7.84 17.02
C ASP A 253 9.36 6.62 16.90
N PRO A 254 10.69 6.83 16.95
CA PRO A 254 11.68 5.74 16.88
C PRO A 254 11.75 4.88 18.14
N GLY A 255 11.14 5.32 19.26
CA GLY A 255 11.13 4.63 20.55
C GLY A 255 12.49 4.54 21.27
N THR A 256 13.60 4.80 20.57
CA THR A 256 14.98 4.77 21.09
C THR A 256 15.83 5.86 20.45
N ALA A 257 16.92 6.26 21.13
CA ALA A 257 17.87 7.23 20.61
C ALA A 257 18.54 6.73 19.32
N ALA A 258 18.84 7.65 18.41
CA ALA A 258 19.66 7.33 17.24
C ALA A 258 21.07 6.87 17.65
N THR A 259 21.51 5.75 17.09
CA THR A 259 22.88 5.23 17.15
C THR A 259 23.45 5.05 15.74
N GLY A 260 24.74 4.78 15.61
CA GLY A 260 25.42 4.63 14.32
C GLY A 260 26.24 5.86 13.93
N THR A 261 26.88 5.80 12.76
CA THR A 261 27.63 6.92 12.19
C THR A 261 26.71 7.71 11.29
N ILE A 262 26.13 8.79 11.85
CA ILE A 262 25.11 9.57 11.18
C ILE A 262 25.77 10.67 10.37
N THR A 263 25.47 10.74 9.08
CA THR A 263 25.96 11.77 8.18
C THR A 263 24.83 12.64 7.65
N VAL A 264 25.16 13.89 7.35
CA VAL A 264 24.28 14.86 6.72
C VAL A 264 24.89 15.41 5.45
N ARG A 265 24.04 15.67 4.45
CA ARG A 265 24.38 16.46 3.27
C ARG A 265 23.17 17.24 2.77
N TYR A 266 23.41 18.22 1.90
CA TYR A 266 22.33 18.94 1.25
C TYR A 266 21.59 18.05 0.25
N ALA A 267 20.26 18.12 0.27
CA ALA A 267 19.42 17.50 -0.75
C ALA A 267 19.20 18.47 -1.91
N ASN A 268 18.97 17.95 -3.13
CA ASN A 268 18.38 18.76 -4.20
C ASN A 268 16.88 18.91 -3.98
N VAL A 269 16.28 20.03 -4.41
CA VAL A 269 14.84 20.28 -4.25
C VAL A 269 14.17 20.80 -5.51
N GLY A 270 12.90 20.46 -5.73
CA GLY A 270 12.06 21.17 -6.70
C GLY A 270 12.34 20.82 -8.16
N ILE A 271 12.87 19.63 -8.44
CA ILE A 271 13.19 19.19 -9.80
C ILE A 271 11.93 18.70 -10.52
N LYS A 272 11.69 19.18 -11.74
CA LYS A 272 10.55 18.78 -12.57
C LYS A 272 11.03 18.26 -13.93
N VAL A 273 10.56 17.09 -14.33
CA VAL A 273 10.68 16.56 -15.69
C VAL A 273 9.29 16.22 -16.16
N TRP A 274 8.75 16.94 -17.14
CA TRP A 274 7.34 16.77 -17.49
C TRP A 274 7.00 17.23 -18.91
N GLY A 275 5.81 16.84 -19.37
CA GLY A 275 5.22 17.34 -20.60
C GLY A 275 4.63 16.22 -21.45
N PRO A 276 3.86 16.57 -22.49
CA PRO A 276 3.15 15.61 -23.34
C PRO A 276 4.05 14.89 -24.35
N GLY A 277 5.35 15.20 -24.39
CA GLY A 277 6.31 14.56 -25.28
C GLY A 277 6.68 13.12 -24.87
N THR A 278 7.80 12.65 -25.40
CA THR A 278 8.25 11.26 -25.26
C THR A 278 9.71 11.19 -24.82
N ILE A 279 10.02 10.20 -24.00
CA ILE A 279 11.38 9.75 -23.70
C ILE A 279 11.71 8.51 -24.52
N ASP A 280 12.92 8.45 -25.09
CA ASP A 280 13.47 7.25 -25.71
C ASP A 280 14.92 7.01 -25.25
N TYR A 281 15.14 5.99 -24.43
CA TYR A 281 16.50 5.63 -23.98
C TYR A 281 17.31 4.93 -25.09
N ASN A 282 16.65 4.45 -26.16
CA ASN A 282 17.32 3.84 -27.30
C ASN A 282 18.21 2.65 -26.88
N GLN A 283 17.68 1.73 -26.04
CA GLN A 283 18.46 0.64 -25.44
C GLN A 283 19.22 -0.23 -26.45
N ALA A 284 18.63 -0.48 -27.63
CA ALA A 284 19.22 -1.34 -28.66
C ALA A 284 20.56 -0.79 -29.18
N ASN A 285 20.76 0.53 -29.09
CA ASN A 285 22.00 1.21 -29.49
C ASN A 285 22.84 1.67 -28.29
N ASN A 286 22.43 1.35 -27.05
CA ASN A 286 23.11 1.70 -25.80
C ASN A 286 23.35 0.45 -24.92
N VAL A 287 23.83 -0.62 -25.58
CA VAL A 287 23.98 -1.97 -24.99
C VAL A 287 25.11 -2.06 -23.95
N SER A 288 26.09 -1.16 -23.98
CA SER A 288 27.27 -1.20 -23.11
C SER A 288 27.13 -0.42 -21.81
N ALA A 289 26.00 0.26 -21.56
CA ALA A 289 25.72 0.85 -20.24
C ALA A 289 25.76 -0.24 -19.15
N THR A 290 26.30 0.08 -17.97
CA THR A 290 26.43 -0.86 -16.84
C THR A 290 26.09 -0.16 -15.51
N GLY A 291 25.83 -0.97 -14.46
CA GLY A 291 25.47 -0.46 -13.14
C GLY A 291 24.30 0.53 -13.18
N HIS A 292 24.43 1.62 -12.44
CA HIS A 292 23.39 2.66 -12.39
C HIS A 292 23.22 3.44 -13.68
N GLU A 293 24.12 3.35 -14.64
CA GLU A 293 24.01 4.07 -15.91
C GLU A 293 23.01 3.44 -16.89
N ASN A 294 22.45 2.29 -16.53
CA ASN A 294 21.36 1.63 -17.25
C ASN A 294 19.97 2.25 -16.99
N HIS A 295 19.80 3.01 -15.92
CA HIS A 295 18.51 3.61 -15.57
C HIS A 295 18.33 4.93 -16.35
N ALA A 296 17.13 5.24 -16.82
CA ALA A 296 16.91 6.44 -17.63
C ALA A 296 16.96 7.71 -16.78
N PHE A 297 16.16 7.78 -15.72
CA PHE A 297 16.10 8.92 -14.79
C PHE A 297 16.38 8.47 -13.36
N LYS A 298 17.23 9.21 -12.64
CA LYS A 298 17.62 8.88 -11.27
C LYS A 298 17.61 10.11 -10.36
N PHE A 299 16.96 9.99 -9.22
CA PHE A 299 16.95 11.02 -8.19
C PHE A 299 17.46 10.41 -6.89
N LEU A 300 18.55 10.97 -6.39
CA LEU A 300 19.17 10.58 -5.13
C LEU A 300 19.24 11.79 -4.20
N ASN A 301 18.83 11.62 -2.94
CA ASN A 301 18.87 12.68 -1.93
C ASN A 301 18.10 13.93 -2.41
N CYS A 302 16.84 13.74 -2.81
CA CYS A 302 16.01 14.81 -3.37
C CYS A 302 14.72 15.02 -2.59
N ALA A 303 14.21 16.24 -2.61
CA ALA A 303 12.88 16.58 -2.14
C ALA A 303 12.05 17.23 -3.26
N VAL A 304 10.72 17.10 -3.24
CA VAL A 304 9.81 17.84 -4.14
C VAL A 304 10.15 17.56 -5.62
N VAL A 305 10.20 16.28 -5.99
CA VAL A 305 10.51 15.86 -7.38
C VAL A 305 9.23 15.52 -8.14
N ARG A 306 9.11 15.98 -9.39
CA ARG A 306 8.02 15.58 -10.30
C ARG A 306 8.58 14.92 -11.56
N TYR A 307 8.06 13.75 -11.89
CA TYR A 307 8.31 13.06 -13.16
C TYR A 307 7.00 12.75 -13.89
N ASP A 308 6.67 13.49 -14.94
CA ASP A 308 5.37 13.43 -15.60
C ASP A 308 5.52 13.54 -17.11
N VAL A 309 6.21 12.55 -17.69
CA VAL A 309 6.30 12.34 -19.13
C VAL A 309 5.63 11.02 -19.44
N ARG A 310 4.50 11.06 -20.14
CA ARG A 310 3.62 9.90 -20.29
C ARG A 310 4.31 8.74 -20.99
N TYR A 311 4.94 8.96 -22.15
CA TYR A 311 5.50 7.88 -22.96
C TYR A 311 7.00 7.69 -22.72
N ASN A 312 7.38 6.50 -22.27
CA ASN A 312 8.76 6.15 -21.92
C ASN A 312 9.20 4.89 -22.64
N LEU A 313 9.99 5.06 -23.69
CA LEU A 313 10.26 4.03 -24.68
C LEU A 313 11.68 3.49 -24.57
N ASN A 314 11.82 2.21 -24.93
CA ASN A 314 13.08 1.51 -25.10
C ASN A 314 14.05 1.68 -23.92
N VAL A 315 13.53 1.69 -22.71
CA VAL A 315 14.36 1.84 -21.49
C VAL A 315 15.03 0.53 -21.14
N LYS A 316 16.34 0.61 -20.86
CA LYS A 316 17.18 -0.56 -20.61
C LYS A 316 16.95 -1.18 -19.23
N LYS A 317 16.81 -0.36 -18.20
CA LYS A 317 16.56 -0.79 -16.83
C LYS A 317 15.37 -0.03 -16.23
N PHE A 318 15.58 0.84 -15.24
CA PHE A 318 14.48 1.56 -14.59
C PHE A 318 14.11 2.80 -15.39
N VAL A 319 12.81 3.06 -15.60
CA VAL A 319 12.34 4.31 -16.23
C VAL A 319 12.65 5.49 -15.32
N VAL A 320 12.26 5.38 -14.05
CA VAL A 320 12.60 6.37 -13.02
C VAL A 320 12.91 5.68 -11.70
N LEU A 321 14.04 6.06 -11.11
CA LEU A 321 14.48 5.63 -9.79
C LEU A 321 14.45 6.80 -8.81
N PHE A 322 13.69 6.63 -7.72
CA PHE A 322 13.73 7.52 -6.56
C PHE A 322 14.47 6.80 -5.42
N SER A 323 15.57 7.38 -4.96
CA SER A 323 16.41 6.82 -3.91
C SER A 323 16.67 7.88 -2.84
N ASN A 324 16.39 7.58 -1.58
CA ASN A 324 16.45 8.56 -0.48
C ASN A 324 15.75 9.88 -0.84
N CYS A 325 14.48 9.80 -1.23
CA CYS A 325 13.72 10.95 -1.73
C CYS A 325 12.57 11.31 -0.77
N SER A 326 12.08 12.55 -0.86
CA SER A 326 10.94 13.01 -0.07
C SER A 326 9.98 13.84 -0.88
N GLU A 327 8.68 13.66 -0.65
CA GLU A 327 7.61 14.40 -1.32
C GLU A 327 7.79 14.41 -2.85
N TYR A 328 7.62 13.26 -3.50
CA TYR A 328 7.81 13.15 -4.94
C TYR A 328 6.60 12.52 -5.62
N ALA A 329 6.45 12.83 -6.90
CA ALA A 329 5.32 12.39 -7.68
C ALA A 329 5.70 11.95 -9.08
N THR A 330 4.97 10.95 -9.57
CA THR A 330 4.88 10.69 -11.00
C THR A 330 3.51 11.09 -11.54
N GLY A 331 3.47 11.43 -12.83
CA GLY A 331 2.23 11.50 -13.58
C GLY A 331 1.70 10.13 -13.97
N ASP A 332 0.80 10.12 -14.95
CA ASP A 332 0.36 8.90 -15.62
C ASP A 332 1.43 8.46 -16.62
N LEU A 333 1.97 7.26 -16.43
CA LEU A 333 3.11 6.76 -17.17
C LEU A 333 2.74 5.49 -17.97
N GLU A 334 3.28 5.44 -19.17
CA GLU A 334 3.22 4.32 -20.10
C GLU A 334 4.65 3.91 -20.45
N PHE A 335 4.99 2.65 -20.18
CA PHE A 335 6.35 2.16 -20.28
C PHE A 335 6.52 1.15 -21.42
N GLN A 336 7.69 1.19 -22.03
CA GLN A 336 8.28 0.07 -22.74
C GLN A 336 9.71 -0.09 -22.22
N THR A 337 9.87 -0.96 -21.22
CA THR A 337 11.17 -1.20 -20.57
C THR A 337 11.48 -2.70 -20.47
N ALA A 338 12.76 -3.05 -20.55
CA ALA A 338 13.24 -4.41 -20.30
C ALA A 338 13.42 -4.73 -18.81
N SER A 339 13.08 -3.82 -17.90
CA SER A 339 13.11 -4.02 -16.45
C SER A 339 11.96 -3.27 -15.80
N ASP A 340 12.24 -2.43 -14.80
CA ASP A 340 11.24 -1.84 -13.93
C ASP A 340 10.72 -0.50 -14.47
N GLY A 341 9.48 -0.19 -14.17
CA GLY A 341 8.88 1.11 -14.46
C GLY A 341 9.35 2.16 -13.45
N VAL A 342 8.58 2.30 -12.37
CA VAL A 342 8.91 3.16 -11.23
C VAL A 342 9.58 2.34 -10.15
N HIS A 343 10.80 2.73 -9.76
CA HIS A 343 11.55 2.09 -8.70
C HIS A 343 11.75 3.05 -7.53
N ILE A 344 11.43 2.61 -6.32
CA ILE A 344 11.62 3.37 -5.08
C ILE A 344 12.55 2.60 -4.17
N ASN A 345 13.77 3.11 -3.99
CA ASN A 345 14.71 2.66 -2.96
C ASN A 345 14.57 3.55 -1.71
N GLY A 346 14.25 2.92 -0.58
CA GLY A 346 14.20 3.62 0.70
C GLY A 346 15.57 4.21 1.11
N PRO A 347 15.62 5.24 1.97
CA PRO A 347 14.48 5.84 2.67
C PRO A 347 13.52 6.62 1.74
N SER A 348 12.24 6.69 2.09
CA SER A 348 11.27 7.54 1.39
C SER A 348 10.38 8.23 2.42
N ARG A 349 10.38 9.57 2.45
CA ARG A 349 9.59 10.38 3.38
C ARG A 349 8.56 11.26 2.67
N GLY A 350 7.63 11.78 3.45
CA GLY A 350 6.42 12.41 2.96
C GLY A 350 5.55 11.42 2.19
N VAL A 351 4.75 11.98 1.28
CA VAL A 351 3.91 11.20 0.36
C VAL A 351 4.64 11.00 -0.97
N ALA A 352 4.85 9.75 -1.34
CA ALA A 352 5.20 9.37 -2.71
C ALA A 352 3.89 9.17 -3.50
N SER A 353 3.63 9.99 -4.50
CA SER A 353 2.40 9.94 -5.31
C SER A 353 2.70 9.42 -6.71
N VAL A 354 2.43 8.15 -6.96
CA VAL A 354 2.55 7.51 -8.27
C VAL A 354 1.20 7.63 -9.00
N GLY A 355 1.22 8.10 -10.24
CA GLY A 355 0.02 8.17 -11.08
C GLY A 355 -0.46 6.80 -11.57
N ASN A 356 -1.22 6.76 -12.66
CA ASN A 356 -1.57 5.51 -13.30
C ASN A 356 -0.36 4.95 -14.06
N LEU A 357 -0.14 3.64 -13.97
CA LEU A 357 0.96 2.96 -14.65
C LEU A 357 0.41 1.98 -15.69
N SER A 358 0.97 1.99 -16.88
CA SER A 358 0.55 1.13 -17.99
C SER A 358 1.73 0.69 -18.89
N GLY A 359 1.48 -0.27 -19.77
CA GLY A 359 2.45 -0.73 -20.77
C GLY A 359 3.21 -2.00 -20.38
N TYR A 360 4.41 -2.13 -20.94
CA TYR A 360 5.26 -3.31 -20.86
C TYR A 360 6.50 -3.06 -19.99
N CYS A 361 6.68 -3.93 -18.99
CA CYS A 361 7.88 -3.99 -18.15
C CYS A 361 8.50 -5.38 -18.22
N GLY A 362 9.83 -5.43 -18.25
CA GLY A 362 10.61 -6.66 -18.21
C GLY A 362 10.77 -7.26 -16.80
N ASP A 363 10.46 -6.49 -15.76
CA ASP A 363 10.49 -6.91 -14.37
C ASP A 363 9.24 -6.36 -13.64
N ASP A 364 9.39 -5.35 -12.78
CA ASP A 364 8.32 -4.81 -11.94
C ASP A 364 7.76 -3.47 -12.46
N MET A 365 6.43 -3.29 -12.53
CA MET A 365 5.90 -1.96 -12.91
C MET A 365 6.13 -0.91 -11.83
N LEU A 366 5.94 -1.30 -10.56
CA LEU A 366 6.25 -0.51 -9.37
C LEU A 366 7.05 -1.37 -8.38
N ALA A 367 8.31 -1.02 -8.17
CA ALA A 367 9.17 -1.66 -7.17
C ALA A 367 9.33 -0.76 -5.93
N LEU A 368 9.04 -1.30 -4.75
CA LEU A 368 9.25 -0.66 -3.45
C LEU A 368 10.26 -1.47 -2.65
N THR A 369 11.48 -0.98 -2.53
CA THR A 369 12.54 -1.76 -1.90
C THR A 369 13.28 -0.99 -0.82
N CYS A 370 13.38 -1.58 0.37
CA CYS A 370 14.11 -0.98 1.50
C CYS A 370 15.63 -1.24 1.42
N GLY A 371 16.20 -1.09 0.23
CA GLY A 371 17.52 -1.56 -0.21
C GLY A 371 17.38 -2.22 -1.59
N ASP A 372 18.46 -2.76 -2.16
CA ASP A 372 18.41 -3.40 -3.48
C ASP A 372 19.53 -4.46 -3.65
N TYR A 373 19.57 -5.07 -4.82
CA TYR A 373 20.76 -5.74 -5.32
C TYR A 373 21.97 -4.80 -5.25
N SER A 374 23.10 -5.30 -4.75
CA SER A 374 24.28 -4.48 -4.43
C SER A 374 24.84 -3.67 -5.61
N GLY A 375 24.61 -4.11 -6.85
CA GLY A 375 24.99 -3.35 -8.05
C GLY A 375 24.02 -2.25 -8.47
N TYR A 376 22.85 -2.16 -7.84
CA TYR A 376 21.79 -1.16 -8.09
C TYR A 376 21.35 -0.39 -6.83
N GLU A 377 21.77 -0.83 -5.64
CA GLU A 377 21.45 -0.15 -4.37
C GLU A 377 22.14 1.22 -4.29
N LEU A 378 21.34 2.29 -4.39
CA LEU A 378 21.80 3.67 -4.12
C LEU A 378 21.57 4.09 -2.67
N SER A 379 20.55 3.54 -2.02
CA SER A 379 20.21 3.83 -0.64
C SER A 379 19.48 2.65 0.01
N ARG A 380 19.49 2.64 1.34
CA ARG A 380 18.80 1.66 2.17
C ARG A 380 18.05 2.33 3.31
N GLY A 381 16.80 1.96 3.50
CA GLY A 381 16.01 2.45 4.63
C GLY A 381 14.51 2.30 4.43
N GLU A 382 13.77 2.88 5.37
CA GLU A 382 12.32 2.74 5.46
C GLU A 382 11.57 3.53 4.39
N ILE A 383 10.51 2.94 3.85
CA ILE A 383 9.57 3.60 2.94
C ILE A 383 8.31 3.96 3.72
N GLY A 384 7.99 5.26 3.80
CA GLY A 384 6.82 5.79 4.49
C GLY A 384 5.50 5.55 3.73
N TYR A 385 4.88 6.61 3.21
CA TYR A 385 3.58 6.54 2.55
C TYR A 385 3.71 6.58 1.03
N VAL A 386 3.24 5.53 0.35
CA VAL A 386 3.15 5.45 -1.12
C VAL A 386 1.68 5.35 -1.53
N LYS A 387 1.26 6.25 -2.41
CA LYS A 387 -0.04 6.20 -3.07
C LYS A 387 0.17 5.98 -4.55
N SER A 388 -0.56 5.05 -5.14
CA SER A 388 -0.56 4.80 -6.58
C SER A 388 -1.95 4.94 -7.18
N GLY A 389 -2.02 5.38 -8.44
CA GLY A 389 -3.20 5.20 -9.29
C GLY A 389 -3.45 3.73 -9.63
N THR A 390 -4.12 3.50 -10.75
CA THR A 390 -4.30 2.14 -11.30
C THR A 390 -3.01 1.67 -11.96
N ILE A 391 -2.58 0.46 -11.65
CA ILE A 391 -1.46 -0.22 -12.30
C ILE A 391 -2.03 -1.30 -13.22
N ARG A 392 -1.78 -1.16 -14.52
CA ARG A 392 -2.27 -2.05 -15.55
C ARG A 392 -1.12 -2.64 -16.35
N GLY A 393 -0.88 -3.93 -16.21
CA GLY A 393 0.11 -4.63 -17.03
C GLY A 393 -0.45 -4.97 -18.41
N ASP A 394 0.32 -4.71 -19.47
CA ASP A 394 0.06 -5.25 -20.80
C ASP A 394 1.18 -6.26 -21.12
N ASN A 395 1.09 -7.44 -20.50
CA ASN A 395 2.09 -8.52 -20.53
C ASN A 395 3.40 -8.18 -19.79
N SER A 396 3.31 -7.60 -18.58
CA SER A 396 4.50 -7.35 -17.74
C SER A 396 5.14 -8.67 -17.33
N SER A 397 6.47 -8.82 -17.40
CA SER A 397 7.07 -10.17 -17.30
C SER A 397 7.32 -10.70 -15.89
N VAL A 398 7.31 -9.88 -14.83
CA VAL A 398 7.51 -10.40 -13.46
C VAL A 398 6.39 -9.99 -12.51
N SER A 399 6.22 -8.71 -12.22
CA SER A 399 5.14 -8.25 -11.32
C SER A 399 4.57 -6.88 -11.71
N LEU A 400 3.37 -6.58 -11.24
CA LEU A 400 2.86 -5.21 -11.26
C LEU A 400 3.42 -4.43 -10.07
N VAL A 401 3.55 -5.08 -8.93
CA VAL A 401 4.06 -4.49 -7.70
C VAL A 401 5.00 -5.46 -7.01
N LYS A 402 6.22 -5.01 -6.73
CA LYS A 402 7.16 -5.73 -5.87
C LYS A 402 7.44 -4.95 -4.60
N MET A 403 7.53 -5.68 -3.49
CA MET A 403 7.95 -5.18 -2.19
C MET A 403 9.03 -6.09 -1.64
N ALA A 404 10.21 -5.53 -1.38
CA ALA A 404 11.33 -6.27 -0.80
C ALA A 404 12.06 -5.43 0.24
N GLY A 405 12.56 -6.06 1.30
CA GLY A 405 13.23 -5.34 2.39
C GLY A 405 14.41 -6.11 2.99
N GLY A 406 15.16 -5.42 3.83
CA GLY A 406 16.17 -6.02 4.70
C GLY A 406 15.75 -5.99 6.17
N ALA A 407 16.59 -6.57 7.03
CA ALA A 407 16.34 -6.55 8.47
C ALA A 407 16.31 -5.12 9.02
N GLY A 408 15.20 -4.74 9.66
CA GLY A 408 15.01 -3.45 10.32
C GLY A 408 14.00 -2.53 9.61
N PRO A 409 14.27 -2.05 8.39
CA PRO A 409 13.39 -1.13 7.68
C PRO A 409 12.00 -1.69 7.39
N LYS A 410 11.02 -0.81 7.29
CA LYS A 410 9.63 -1.15 6.98
C LYS A 410 9.17 -0.48 5.70
N ILE A 411 8.18 -1.07 5.06
CA ILE A 411 7.32 -0.39 4.09
C ILE A 411 6.03 -0.09 4.83
N ARG A 412 5.77 1.17 5.18
CA ARG A 412 4.68 1.53 6.10
C ARG A 412 3.33 1.37 5.40
N ILE A 413 2.97 2.29 4.53
CA ILE A 413 1.62 2.29 3.95
C ILE A 413 1.72 2.39 2.44
N VAL A 414 1.05 1.47 1.76
CA VAL A 414 0.92 1.45 0.30
C VAL A 414 -0.57 1.40 -0.08
N ASP A 415 -1.08 2.43 -0.74
CA ASP A 415 -2.48 2.55 -1.19
C ASP A 415 -2.53 2.57 -2.73
N ILE A 416 -3.02 1.48 -3.32
CA ILE A 416 -3.08 1.26 -4.77
C ILE A 416 -4.52 1.42 -5.23
N GLY A 417 -4.75 2.36 -6.16
CA GLY A 417 -6.06 2.64 -6.74
C GLY A 417 -6.68 1.45 -7.46
N GLY A 418 -5.88 0.67 -8.18
CA GLY A 418 -6.34 -0.58 -8.78
C GLY A 418 -5.22 -1.42 -9.40
N LEU A 419 -5.47 -2.72 -9.53
CA LEU A 419 -4.62 -3.68 -10.26
C LEU A 419 -5.42 -4.29 -11.40
N MET A 420 -4.93 -4.14 -12.63
CA MET A 420 -5.62 -4.55 -13.85
C MET A 420 -4.65 -5.15 -14.88
N GLY A 421 -5.22 -5.71 -15.95
CA GLY A 421 -4.44 -6.21 -17.09
C GLY A 421 -3.81 -7.56 -16.81
N THR A 422 -2.58 -7.76 -17.27
CA THR A 422 -1.87 -9.04 -17.26
C THR A 422 -0.45 -8.94 -16.73
N SER A 423 -0.04 -9.94 -15.94
CA SER A 423 1.34 -10.15 -15.50
C SER A 423 1.78 -11.60 -15.80
N ALA A 424 3.03 -11.78 -16.20
CA ALA A 424 3.62 -13.09 -16.49
C ALA A 424 4.19 -13.80 -15.24
N GLY A 425 4.22 -13.09 -14.10
CA GLY A 425 4.40 -13.65 -12.77
C GLY A 425 3.26 -13.24 -11.84
N ASN A 426 3.52 -13.29 -10.53
CA ASN A 426 2.54 -12.86 -9.52
C ASN A 426 2.34 -11.35 -9.62
N SER A 427 1.09 -10.89 -9.64
CA SER A 427 0.82 -9.46 -9.86
C SER A 427 1.35 -8.59 -8.72
N VAL A 428 1.28 -9.08 -7.48
CA VAL A 428 1.92 -8.49 -6.32
C VAL A 428 2.87 -9.51 -5.68
N GLN A 429 4.11 -9.10 -5.48
CA GLN A 429 5.15 -9.88 -4.83
C GLN A 429 5.61 -9.16 -3.56
N ILE A 430 5.40 -9.78 -2.41
CA ILE A 430 6.00 -9.34 -1.14
C ILE A 430 6.98 -10.43 -0.75
N ILE A 431 8.27 -10.17 -1.02
CA ILE A 431 9.29 -11.21 -1.03
C ILE A 431 10.58 -10.78 -0.34
N GLU A 432 11.35 -11.76 0.09
CA GLU A 432 12.79 -11.62 0.24
C GLU A 432 13.45 -11.59 -1.13
N ASP A 433 14.45 -10.74 -1.30
CA ASP A 433 15.26 -10.71 -2.52
C ASP A 433 16.73 -10.93 -2.15
N THR A 434 17.12 -12.20 -2.10
CA THR A 434 18.47 -12.62 -1.74
C THR A 434 19.34 -12.95 -2.96
N THR A 435 18.77 -12.77 -4.16
CA THR A 435 19.43 -13.17 -5.40
C THR A 435 20.63 -12.27 -5.68
N GLY A 436 21.74 -12.86 -6.13
CA GLY A 436 22.90 -12.12 -6.62
C GLY A 436 23.70 -11.34 -5.56
N GLY A 437 23.52 -11.62 -4.27
CA GLY A 437 24.24 -10.94 -3.19
C GLY A 437 23.47 -9.74 -2.60
N ALA A 438 22.20 -9.60 -2.95
CA ALA A 438 21.26 -8.74 -2.23
C ALA A 438 21.10 -9.24 -0.78
N THR A 439 21.12 -8.33 0.20
CA THR A 439 20.92 -8.63 1.64
C THR A 439 19.48 -8.39 2.09
N LEU A 440 18.53 -8.48 1.16
CA LEU A 440 17.10 -8.28 1.42
C LEU A 440 16.48 -9.56 1.96
N THR A 441 16.93 -9.95 3.16
CA THR A 441 16.60 -11.22 3.80
C THR A 441 15.31 -11.20 4.61
N THR A 442 14.66 -10.04 4.78
CA THR A 442 13.38 -9.94 5.50
C THR A 442 12.53 -8.80 4.96
N THR A 443 11.23 -9.03 4.75
CA THR A 443 10.33 -7.96 4.27
C THR A 443 9.23 -7.68 5.27
N TYR A 444 9.07 -6.42 5.67
CA TYR A 444 7.99 -5.97 6.54
C TYR A 444 7.13 -4.91 5.85
N VAL A 445 5.84 -5.20 5.69
CA VAL A 445 4.83 -4.27 5.17
C VAL A 445 3.81 -4.01 6.27
N GLU A 446 3.64 -2.75 6.68
CA GLU A 446 2.70 -2.41 7.77
C GLU A 446 1.24 -2.43 7.26
N HIS A 447 0.96 -1.80 6.12
CA HIS A 447 -0.36 -1.84 5.50
C HIS A 447 -0.29 -1.74 3.96
N LEU A 448 -0.75 -2.79 3.27
CA LEU A 448 -1.05 -2.76 1.84
C LEU A 448 -2.56 -2.69 1.60
N ILE A 449 -2.99 -1.71 0.82
CA ILE A 449 -4.38 -1.50 0.38
C ILE A 449 -4.42 -1.58 -1.15
N ILE A 450 -5.29 -2.43 -1.68
CA ILE A 450 -5.60 -2.51 -3.12
C ILE A 450 -7.10 -2.33 -3.28
N ARG A 451 -7.52 -1.23 -3.91
CA ARG A 451 -8.94 -0.80 -3.91
C ARG A 451 -9.80 -1.47 -4.99
N GLN A 452 -9.19 -1.86 -6.09
CA GLN A 452 -9.85 -2.57 -7.17
C GLN A 452 -8.88 -3.64 -7.68
N CYS A 453 -9.34 -4.87 -7.79
CA CYS A 453 -8.49 -5.96 -8.24
C CYS A 453 -9.16 -6.76 -9.35
N GLY A 454 -8.70 -6.58 -10.58
CA GLY A 454 -9.20 -7.27 -11.77
C GLY A 454 -8.05 -7.71 -12.68
N VAL A 455 -6.95 -8.21 -12.09
CA VAL A 455 -5.77 -8.64 -12.82
C VAL A 455 -5.87 -10.12 -13.22
N ARG A 456 -5.28 -10.44 -14.38
CA ARG A 456 -5.10 -11.79 -14.89
C ARG A 456 -3.61 -12.13 -14.88
N SER A 457 -3.14 -12.95 -13.95
CA SER A 457 -1.76 -13.45 -13.99
C SER A 457 -1.65 -14.79 -14.73
N TRP A 458 -0.59 -14.95 -15.51
CA TRP A 458 -0.25 -16.15 -16.28
C TRP A 458 1.22 -16.49 -16.01
N PRO A 459 1.65 -17.77 -15.93
CA PRO A 459 0.86 -18.99 -15.88
C PRO A 459 0.26 -19.27 -14.48
N ASN A 460 0.78 -18.64 -13.44
CA ASN A 460 0.48 -19.03 -12.06
C ASN A 460 -0.87 -18.54 -11.52
N GLY A 461 -1.56 -17.60 -12.18
CA GLY A 461 -2.87 -17.09 -11.75
C GLY A 461 -2.93 -16.49 -10.34
N LEU A 462 -1.78 -16.16 -9.74
CA LEU A 462 -1.66 -15.54 -8.43
C LEU A 462 -1.80 -14.02 -8.52
N VAL A 463 -2.75 -13.45 -7.78
CA VAL A 463 -2.89 -11.99 -7.65
C VAL A 463 -1.83 -11.46 -6.68
N THR A 464 -1.80 -11.98 -5.47
CA THR A 464 -0.86 -11.58 -4.42
C THR A 464 -0.13 -12.80 -3.88
N THR A 465 1.20 -12.73 -3.85
CA THR A 465 2.05 -13.72 -3.20
C THR A 465 2.85 -13.06 -2.10
N VAL A 466 2.74 -13.62 -0.90
CA VAL A 466 3.55 -13.28 0.27
C VAL A 466 4.48 -14.46 0.53
N ALA A 467 5.79 -14.27 0.33
CA ALA A 467 6.75 -15.37 0.27
C ALA A 467 8.12 -15.01 0.87
N GLY A 468 8.82 -15.99 1.43
CA GLY A 468 10.20 -15.83 1.92
C GLY A 468 10.70 -17.08 2.61
N SER A 469 12.01 -17.34 2.60
CA SER A 469 12.62 -18.51 3.24
C SER A 469 13.01 -18.26 4.71
N VAL A 470 13.05 -16.99 5.16
CA VAL A 470 13.60 -16.61 6.47
C VAL A 470 12.78 -15.55 7.26
N SER A 471 11.89 -14.75 6.67
CA SER A 471 10.84 -13.92 7.32
C SER A 471 10.21 -12.91 6.35
N THR A 472 8.91 -13.03 6.05
CA THR A 472 8.12 -11.94 5.45
C THR A 472 6.87 -11.67 6.28
N THR A 473 6.65 -10.43 6.68
CA THR A 473 5.50 -10.02 7.49
C THR A 473 4.70 -8.93 6.81
N VAL A 474 3.39 -9.14 6.69
CA VAL A 474 2.42 -8.11 6.34
C VAL A 474 1.50 -7.91 7.54
N ALA A 475 1.63 -6.78 8.24
CA ALA A 475 0.79 -6.54 9.42
C ALA A 475 -0.69 -6.41 9.02
N ARG A 476 -0.97 -5.74 7.90
CA ARG A 476 -2.32 -5.66 7.33
C ARG A 476 -2.32 -5.69 5.80
N LEU A 477 -3.15 -6.56 5.23
CA LEU A 477 -3.48 -6.62 3.80
C LEU A 477 -4.97 -6.36 3.61
N THR A 478 -5.32 -5.40 2.76
CA THR A 478 -6.71 -5.06 2.42
C THR A 478 -6.89 -5.13 0.91
N LEU A 479 -7.73 -6.04 0.42
CA LEU A 479 -8.14 -6.11 -0.98
C LEU A 479 -9.63 -5.77 -1.08
N MET A 480 -9.96 -4.86 -1.99
CA MET A 480 -11.33 -4.41 -2.24
C MET A 480 -11.68 -4.55 -3.72
N GLY A 481 -12.98 -4.66 -4.02
CA GLY A 481 -13.47 -4.62 -5.40
C GLY A 481 -12.86 -5.73 -6.25
N LEU A 482 -12.66 -6.89 -5.64
CA LEU A 482 -12.05 -8.04 -6.30
C LEU A 482 -13.03 -8.59 -7.33
N LYS A 483 -12.58 -8.73 -8.58
CA LYS A 483 -13.34 -9.33 -9.66
C LYS A 483 -12.41 -10.23 -10.45
N THR A 484 -12.54 -11.54 -10.31
CA THR A 484 -11.81 -12.49 -11.15
C THR A 484 -12.60 -12.66 -12.45
N PRO A 485 -12.16 -12.07 -13.59
CA PRO A 485 -13.03 -11.93 -14.78
C PRO A 485 -13.12 -13.21 -15.61
N GLU A 486 -12.43 -14.28 -15.27
CA GLU A 486 -12.42 -15.52 -16.05
C GLU A 486 -11.96 -16.71 -15.21
N ILE A 487 -12.32 -17.91 -15.66
CA ILE A 487 -11.84 -19.19 -15.14
C ILE A 487 -10.33 -19.12 -15.01
N LEU A 488 -9.86 -19.08 -13.77
CA LEU A 488 -8.47 -19.32 -13.50
C LEU A 488 -8.22 -20.82 -13.92
N TYR A 489 -7.38 -21.14 -14.92
CA TYR A 489 -6.57 -22.42 -15.18
C TYR A 489 -5.22 -22.84 -14.44
N GLY A 490 -5.19 -23.70 -13.40
CA GLY A 490 -3.93 -24.10 -12.68
C GLY A 490 -3.98 -24.04 -11.14
N ASP A 491 -2.81 -24.07 -10.45
CA ASP A 491 -2.63 -24.04 -8.97
C ASP A 491 -2.80 -22.60 -8.41
N ARG A 492 -4.04 -22.18 -8.13
CA ARG A 492 -4.39 -20.74 -8.07
C ARG A 492 -4.93 -20.23 -6.77
N CYS A 493 -4.41 -19.08 -6.35
CA CYS A 493 -5.02 -18.30 -5.29
C CYS A 493 -4.84 -16.80 -5.43
N ILE A 494 -5.75 -16.06 -4.80
CA ILE A 494 -5.73 -14.60 -4.83
C ILE A 494 -4.71 -14.09 -3.81
N VAL A 495 -4.67 -14.73 -2.65
CA VAL A 495 -3.59 -14.53 -1.68
C VAL A 495 -2.93 -15.87 -1.39
N ARG A 496 -1.64 -15.99 -1.71
CA ARG A 496 -0.81 -17.12 -1.29
C ARG A 496 0.16 -16.70 -0.21
N MET A 497 0.22 -17.45 0.88
CA MET A 497 1.21 -17.30 1.94
C MET A 497 2.13 -18.52 1.93
N LEU A 498 3.40 -18.32 1.60
CA LEU A 498 4.41 -19.39 1.61
C LEU A 498 5.03 -19.56 3.00
N THR A 499 5.76 -20.66 3.20
CA THR A 499 6.51 -20.97 4.43
C THR A 499 7.25 -19.75 4.97
N GLY A 500 7.26 -19.51 6.28
CA GLY A 500 7.97 -18.38 6.90
C GLY A 500 7.28 -17.02 6.76
N SER A 501 6.17 -16.92 6.01
CA SER A 501 5.40 -15.69 5.90
C SER A 501 4.33 -15.53 6.99
N THR A 502 4.05 -14.28 7.37
CA THR A 502 3.00 -13.92 8.32
C THR A 502 2.12 -12.82 7.75
N ILE A 503 0.81 -13.00 7.84
CA ILE A 503 -0.17 -11.92 7.68
C ILE A 503 -0.89 -11.73 9.02
N GLY A 504 -0.74 -10.55 9.62
CA GLY A 504 -1.41 -10.21 10.88
C GLY A 504 -2.92 -10.06 10.70
N ARG A 505 -3.33 -9.36 9.65
CA ARG A 505 -4.73 -9.18 9.28
C ARG A 505 -4.92 -9.14 7.77
N LEU A 506 -5.80 -9.99 7.26
CA LEU A 506 -6.30 -9.97 5.88
C LEU A 506 -7.76 -9.50 5.88
N ASP A 507 -8.06 -8.43 5.16
CA ASP A 507 -9.41 -7.96 4.87
C ASP A 507 -9.70 -8.13 3.35
N LEU A 508 -10.68 -8.95 2.99
CA LEU A 508 -11.24 -9.06 1.64
C LEU A 508 -12.67 -8.48 1.64
N ILE A 509 -12.89 -7.41 0.87
CA ILE A 509 -14.10 -6.58 0.96
C ILE A 509 -14.71 -6.42 -0.43
N ASP A 510 -16.04 -6.59 -0.53
CA ASP A 510 -16.84 -6.31 -1.72
C ASP A 510 -16.25 -6.98 -2.99
N GLY A 511 -16.10 -8.31 -2.92
CA GLY A 511 -15.44 -9.10 -3.95
C GLY A 511 -16.37 -10.15 -4.56
N GLN A 512 -16.11 -10.49 -5.82
CA GLN A 512 -16.70 -11.61 -6.54
C GLN A 512 -15.58 -12.51 -7.07
N CYS A 513 -15.63 -13.78 -6.69
CA CYS A 513 -14.73 -14.81 -7.17
C CYS A 513 -15.50 -15.94 -7.84
N GLU A 514 -15.10 -16.29 -9.05
CA GLU A 514 -15.66 -17.39 -9.82
C GLU A 514 -14.53 -18.32 -10.26
N PHE A 515 -14.53 -19.54 -9.74
CA PHE A 515 -13.60 -20.59 -10.16
C PHE A 515 -14.33 -21.55 -11.12
N GLY A 516 -13.71 -21.85 -12.27
CA GLY A 516 -14.30 -22.70 -13.30
C GLY A 516 -14.11 -24.19 -13.01
N ALA A 517 -14.94 -25.04 -13.63
CA ALA A 517 -15.13 -26.46 -13.31
C ALA A 517 -13.90 -27.39 -13.45
N THR A 518 -12.77 -26.88 -13.95
CA THR A 518 -11.59 -27.70 -14.29
C THR A 518 -10.35 -27.36 -13.44
N SER A 519 -10.47 -26.51 -12.41
CA SER A 519 -9.33 -26.07 -11.59
C SER A 519 -9.48 -26.43 -10.12
N THR A 520 -8.35 -26.59 -9.43
CA THR A 520 -8.27 -26.56 -7.96
C THR A 520 -7.58 -25.25 -7.55
N GLY A 521 -8.27 -24.38 -6.84
CA GLY A 521 -7.79 -23.08 -6.39
C GLY A 521 -8.45 -22.62 -5.10
N ASP A 522 -7.77 -21.71 -4.40
CA ASP A 522 -8.24 -21.13 -3.14
C ASP A 522 -8.35 -19.61 -3.29
N VAL A 523 -9.30 -18.91 -2.67
CA VAL A 523 -9.21 -17.44 -2.59
C VAL A 523 -7.99 -17.07 -1.75
N VAL A 524 -7.84 -17.71 -0.59
CA VAL A 524 -6.67 -17.56 0.30
C VAL A 524 -6.07 -18.92 0.61
N ARG A 525 -4.76 -19.06 0.40
CA ARG A 525 -3.99 -20.27 0.71
C ARG A 525 -2.88 -19.97 1.72
N VAL A 526 -2.87 -20.69 2.84
CA VAL A 526 -1.88 -20.61 3.91
C VAL A 526 -1.08 -21.89 3.93
N ASP A 527 0.11 -21.88 3.34
CA ASP A 527 0.96 -23.08 3.21
C ASP A 527 1.70 -23.39 4.53
N SER A 528 2.28 -24.60 4.62
CA SER A 528 3.00 -25.07 5.80
C SER A 528 4.08 -24.10 6.25
N GLY A 529 4.07 -23.76 7.55
CA GLY A 529 5.00 -22.79 8.15
C GLY A 529 4.64 -21.32 7.93
N ALA A 530 3.53 -21.01 7.25
CA ALA A 530 2.96 -19.66 7.19
C ALA A 530 1.96 -19.43 8.33
N THR A 531 1.70 -18.17 8.70
CA THR A 531 0.75 -17.80 9.77
C THR A 531 -0.19 -16.67 9.34
N LEU A 532 -1.49 -16.94 9.38
CA LEU A 532 -2.55 -15.93 9.20
C LEU A 532 -3.30 -15.72 10.51
N THR A 533 -3.05 -14.60 11.19
CA THR A 533 -3.62 -14.35 12.54
C THR A 533 -5.09 -13.97 12.48
N THR A 534 -5.50 -13.16 11.50
CA THR A 534 -6.90 -12.76 11.31
C THR A 534 -7.24 -12.67 9.83
N ALA A 535 -8.32 -13.33 9.42
CA ALA A 535 -8.92 -13.20 8.09
C ALA A 535 -10.34 -12.64 8.21
N ARG A 536 -10.72 -11.69 7.35
CA ARG A 536 -12.06 -11.12 7.29
C ARG A 536 -12.55 -11.05 5.86
N PHE A 537 -13.69 -11.66 5.62
CA PHE A 537 -14.41 -11.65 4.34
C PHE A 537 -15.71 -10.87 4.53
N ARG A 538 -15.93 -9.81 3.76
CA ARG A 538 -17.12 -8.97 3.86
C ARG A 538 -17.74 -8.69 2.49
N GLY A 539 -19.06 -8.86 2.38
CA GLY A 539 -19.80 -8.48 1.15
C GLY A 539 -19.32 -9.27 -0.06
N PHE A 540 -19.04 -10.56 0.15
CA PHE A 540 -18.29 -11.37 -0.80
C PHE A 540 -19.19 -12.40 -1.46
N LEU A 541 -19.16 -12.48 -2.80
CA LEU A 541 -19.79 -13.54 -3.58
C LEU A 541 -18.71 -14.53 -4.03
N TYR A 542 -18.86 -15.78 -3.63
CA TYR A 542 -17.98 -16.86 -4.00
C TYR A 542 -18.75 -17.93 -4.77
N THR A 543 -18.34 -18.19 -6.00
CA THR A 543 -18.91 -19.23 -6.85
C THR A 543 -17.85 -20.27 -7.18
N SER A 544 -18.10 -21.54 -6.83
CA SER A 544 -17.22 -22.67 -7.12
C SER A 544 -17.90 -23.70 -8.02
N ALA A 545 -17.21 -24.09 -9.10
CA ALA A 545 -17.63 -25.20 -9.95
C ALA A 545 -16.82 -26.49 -9.69
N SER A 546 -15.88 -26.45 -8.75
CA SER A 546 -14.93 -27.52 -8.41
C SER A 546 -14.54 -27.47 -6.92
N SER A 547 -13.55 -28.27 -6.49
CA SER A 547 -13.09 -28.40 -5.10
C SER A 547 -12.26 -27.22 -4.58
N ASP A 548 -12.71 -26.01 -4.87
CA ASP A 548 -12.03 -24.76 -4.56
C ASP A 548 -12.38 -24.26 -3.15
N ASN A 549 -11.47 -23.55 -2.47
CA ASN A 549 -11.76 -23.01 -1.13
C ASN A 549 -11.83 -21.49 -1.10
N VAL A 550 -12.58 -20.91 -0.18
CA VAL A 550 -12.41 -19.48 0.15
C VAL A 550 -11.17 -19.28 1.02
N LEU A 551 -10.96 -20.13 2.02
CA LEU A 551 -9.75 -20.13 2.82
C LEU A 551 -9.26 -21.56 3.04
N ALA A 552 -8.03 -21.84 2.63
CA ALA A 552 -7.36 -23.11 2.86
C ALA A 552 -6.09 -22.93 3.68
N ALA A 553 -6.00 -23.61 4.83
CA ALA A 553 -4.75 -23.80 5.55
C ALA A 553 -4.19 -25.18 5.30
N ASN A 554 -3.13 -25.24 4.49
CA ASN A 554 -2.40 -26.45 4.12
C ASN A 554 -1.25 -26.68 5.11
N SER A 555 -1.61 -27.04 6.34
CA SER A 555 -0.72 -27.13 7.51
C SER A 555 -0.11 -25.79 7.98
N GLY A 556 -0.54 -24.66 7.41
CA GLY A 556 -0.24 -23.32 7.92
C GLY A 556 -1.13 -22.92 9.11
N THR A 557 -0.66 -22.02 9.96
CA THR A 557 -1.40 -21.62 11.17
C THR A 557 -2.48 -20.60 10.85
N LEU A 558 -3.71 -20.87 11.30
CA LEU A 558 -4.84 -19.92 11.26
C LEU A 558 -5.21 -19.43 12.66
N GLY A 559 -5.49 -18.14 12.81
CA GLY A 559 -6.04 -17.58 14.03
C GLY A 559 -7.57 -17.48 13.98
N SER A 560 -8.07 -16.26 13.75
CA SER A 560 -9.50 -15.97 13.69
C SER A 560 -9.98 -15.68 12.27
N VAL A 561 -11.14 -16.20 11.90
CA VAL A 561 -11.77 -16.02 10.59
C VAL A 561 -13.14 -15.39 10.77
N PHE A 562 -13.39 -14.27 10.09
CA PHE A 562 -14.65 -13.53 10.12
C PHE A 562 -15.30 -13.58 8.74
N ILE A 563 -16.55 -14.06 8.68
CA ILE A 563 -17.36 -14.18 7.47
C ILE A 563 -18.60 -13.32 7.67
N GLU A 564 -18.69 -12.22 6.92
CA GLU A 564 -19.71 -11.19 7.10
C GLU A 564 -20.46 -10.90 5.80
N SER A 565 -21.76 -11.20 5.73
CA SER A 565 -22.56 -10.96 4.52
C SER A 565 -21.94 -11.61 3.28
N VAL A 566 -21.67 -12.91 3.38
CA VAL A 566 -21.04 -13.71 2.31
C VAL A 566 -22.09 -14.61 1.67
N GLU A 567 -22.02 -14.74 0.34
CA GLU A 567 -22.80 -15.69 -0.44
C GLU A 567 -21.87 -16.72 -1.06
N HIS A 568 -22.10 -17.99 -0.75
CA HIS A 568 -21.37 -19.14 -1.30
C HIS A 568 -22.31 -19.97 -2.18
N VAL A 569 -22.02 -19.98 -3.47
CA VAL A 569 -22.71 -20.79 -4.48
C VAL A 569 -21.74 -21.86 -4.97
N GLY A 570 -22.01 -23.14 -4.77
CA GLY A 570 -21.07 -24.20 -5.17
C GLY A 570 -21.76 -25.48 -5.60
N ASN A 571 -21.29 -26.14 -6.66
CA ASN A 571 -21.99 -27.31 -7.23
C ASN A 571 -21.32 -28.66 -6.93
N THR A 572 -20.08 -28.72 -6.46
CA THR A 572 -19.43 -29.94 -5.94
C THR A 572 -18.00 -29.63 -5.45
N GLY A 573 -17.65 -29.99 -4.22
CA GLY A 573 -16.24 -30.06 -3.77
C GLY A 573 -15.71 -28.91 -2.90
N GLY A 574 -16.14 -27.66 -3.11
CA GLY A 574 -15.48 -26.50 -2.51
C GLY A 574 -15.90 -26.14 -1.08
N TYR A 575 -14.97 -25.62 -0.26
CA TYR A 575 -15.19 -25.28 1.16
C TYR A 575 -15.05 -23.78 1.43
N LEU A 576 -15.82 -23.25 2.39
CA LEU A 576 -15.62 -21.88 2.87
C LEU A 576 -14.31 -21.78 3.67
N VAL A 577 -14.06 -22.75 4.55
CA VAL A 577 -12.81 -22.85 5.32
C VAL A 577 -12.38 -24.31 5.38
N SER A 578 -11.14 -24.57 4.98
CA SER A 578 -10.43 -25.84 5.18
C SER A 578 -9.17 -25.61 6.03
N ASN A 579 -8.91 -26.50 6.98
CA ASN A 579 -7.75 -26.38 7.88
C ASN A 579 -7.12 -27.73 8.19
N SER A 580 -5.96 -28.02 7.62
CA SER A 580 -5.17 -29.22 7.92
C SER A 580 -4.05 -28.98 8.95
N ALA A 581 -4.02 -27.83 9.62
CA ALA A 581 -3.07 -27.55 10.69
C ALA A 581 -3.57 -27.97 12.07
N THR A 582 -2.64 -28.30 12.97
CA THR A 582 -2.93 -28.66 14.37
C THR A 582 -2.92 -27.42 15.27
N ASN A 583 -4.01 -26.67 15.25
CA ASN A 583 -4.18 -25.42 16.01
C ASN A 583 -5.65 -25.19 16.40
N THR A 584 -5.88 -24.21 17.27
CA THR A 584 -7.24 -23.71 17.56
C THR A 584 -7.60 -22.59 16.59
N VAL A 585 -8.75 -22.71 15.92
CA VAL A 585 -9.27 -21.69 15.00
C VAL A 585 -10.62 -21.17 15.50
N ASN A 586 -10.79 -19.85 15.53
CA ASN A 586 -12.07 -19.22 15.84
C ASN A 586 -12.73 -18.76 14.55
N VAL A 587 -13.93 -19.24 14.25
CA VAL A 587 -14.68 -18.87 13.05
C VAL A 587 -15.94 -18.12 13.47
N PHE A 588 -16.09 -16.89 13.00
CA PHE A 588 -17.22 -16.00 13.27
C PHE A 588 -18.02 -15.79 11.99
N ILE A 589 -19.27 -16.21 11.98
CA ILE A 589 -20.19 -16.11 10.86
C ILE A 589 -21.32 -15.15 11.22
N ASN A 590 -21.53 -14.14 10.38
CA ASN A 590 -22.66 -13.21 10.48
C ASN A 590 -23.24 -12.93 9.08
N GLY A 591 -24.39 -13.53 8.78
CA GLY A 591 -25.08 -13.31 7.50
C GLY A 591 -24.49 -14.12 6.33
N LEU A 592 -24.22 -15.41 6.54
CA LEU A 592 -23.78 -16.32 5.47
C LEU A 592 -24.98 -16.94 4.77
N LYS A 593 -24.99 -16.94 3.44
CA LYS A 593 -25.88 -17.74 2.61
C LYS A 593 -25.05 -18.77 1.86
N SER A 594 -25.38 -20.05 2.00
CA SER A 594 -24.70 -21.12 1.24
C SER A 594 -25.70 -22.04 0.53
N THR A 595 -25.43 -22.35 -0.73
CA THR A 595 -26.22 -23.28 -1.55
C THR A 595 -25.41 -24.52 -1.94
N SER A 596 -24.28 -24.77 -1.28
CA SER A 596 -23.32 -25.80 -1.71
C SER A 596 -23.81 -27.22 -1.44
N ASP A 597 -23.71 -28.10 -2.44
CA ASP A 597 -24.04 -29.54 -2.29
C ASP A 597 -22.98 -30.32 -1.50
N ASN A 598 -21.91 -29.66 -1.07
CA ASN A 598 -20.86 -30.16 -0.20
C ASN A 598 -20.76 -29.33 1.09
N SER A 599 -19.99 -29.79 2.08
CA SER A 599 -19.92 -29.05 3.33
C SER A 599 -19.39 -27.64 3.19
N VAL A 600 -19.93 -26.77 4.01
CA VAL A 600 -19.50 -25.37 4.07
C VAL A 600 -18.16 -25.30 4.81
N ILE A 601 -17.89 -26.21 5.76
CA ILE A 601 -16.66 -26.26 6.57
C ILE A 601 -16.12 -27.72 6.59
N LEU A 602 -14.97 -28.06 5.98
CA LEU A 602 -14.50 -29.46 5.80
C LEU A 602 -12.99 -29.61 5.44
N PRO A 603 -12.35 -30.80 5.65
CA PRO A 603 -12.11 -31.51 6.90
C PRO A 603 -10.79 -31.07 7.54
N LEU A 604 -10.78 -31.09 8.87
CA LEU A 604 -9.54 -31.03 9.61
C LEU A 604 -8.84 -32.38 9.57
N VAL A 605 -7.53 -32.36 9.40
CA VAL A 605 -6.69 -33.54 9.55
C VAL A 605 -5.83 -33.29 10.79
N GLY A 606 -5.98 -34.12 11.81
CA GLY A 606 -5.24 -33.98 13.08
C GLY A 606 -6.05 -33.41 14.24
N SER A 607 -5.39 -33.17 15.37
CA SER A 607 -5.98 -32.83 16.67
C SER A 607 -6.38 -31.36 16.85
N SER A 608 -6.91 -30.70 15.81
CA SER A 608 -7.26 -29.28 15.86
C SER A 608 -8.62 -29.02 16.53
N VAL A 609 -8.82 -27.78 17.00
CA VAL A 609 -10.05 -27.33 17.67
C VAL A 609 -10.66 -26.17 16.91
N ILE A 610 -11.93 -26.27 16.51
CA ILE A 610 -12.68 -25.15 15.94
C ILE A 610 -13.69 -24.64 16.95
N ASN A 611 -13.66 -23.32 17.21
CA ASN A 611 -14.75 -22.62 17.87
C ASN A 611 -15.55 -21.85 16.81
N LEU A 612 -16.76 -22.32 16.53
CA LEU A 612 -17.65 -21.73 15.54
C LEU A 612 -18.71 -20.88 16.24
N TYR A 613 -18.78 -19.61 15.87
CA TYR A 613 -19.76 -18.64 16.33
C TYR A 613 -20.62 -18.23 15.14
N SER A 614 -21.90 -18.58 15.09
CA SER A 614 -22.76 -18.29 13.93
C SER A 614 -24.01 -17.48 14.28
N LYS A 615 -24.35 -16.53 13.41
CA LYS A 615 -25.60 -15.78 13.44
C LYS A 615 -26.08 -15.52 12.01
N ASN A 616 -27.40 -15.59 11.80
CA ASN A 616 -28.03 -15.32 10.50
C ASN A 616 -27.43 -16.17 9.36
N TRP A 617 -27.15 -17.44 9.63
CA TRP A 617 -26.63 -18.36 8.61
C TRP A 617 -27.79 -19.15 8.01
N VAL A 618 -27.90 -19.11 6.68
CA VAL A 618 -28.84 -19.92 5.89
C VAL A 618 -28.05 -20.89 4.99
N HIS A 619 -28.35 -22.18 5.09
CA HIS A 619 -27.81 -23.23 4.23
C HIS A 619 -28.94 -23.96 3.50
N SER A 620 -28.91 -23.92 2.17
CA SER A 620 -29.94 -24.51 1.30
C SER A 620 -29.39 -25.57 0.35
N GLY A 621 -28.10 -25.90 0.45
CA GLY A 621 -27.48 -26.95 -0.37
C GLY A 621 -27.81 -28.35 0.14
N SER A 622 -27.61 -29.37 -0.71
CA SER A 622 -27.91 -30.75 -0.32
C SER A 622 -26.84 -31.38 0.59
N GLY A 623 -25.68 -30.73 0.75
CA GLY A 623 -24.53 -31.24 1.49
C GLY A 623 -24.61 -31.03 3.01
N PRO A 624 -23.78 -31.72 3.80
CA PRO A 624 -23.76 -31.53 5.25
C PRO A 624 -23.05 -30.23 5.59
N VAL A 625 -23.58 -29.39 6.48
CA VAL A 625 -22.99 -28.07 6.83
C VAL A 625 -21.50 -28.12 7.21
N TYR A 626 -21.06 -29.18 7.88
CA TYR A 626 -19.67 -29.41 8.30
C TYR A 626 -19.29 -30.89 8.22
N ASN A 627 -17.98 -31.20 8.18
CA ASN A 627 -17.47 -32.54 8.49
C ASN A 627 -16.09 -32.45 9.20
N VAL A 628 -15.97 -33.18 10.33
CA VAL A 628 -14.92 -33.00 11.35
C VAL A 628 -14.27 -34.34 11.68
N SER A 629 -13.36 -34.83 10.84
CA SER A 629 -12.66 -36.11 11.12
C SER A 629 -11.46 -35.91 12.05
N GLY A 630 -11.45 -36.52 13.24
CA GLY A 630 -10.28 -36.50 14.14
C GLY A 630 -10.00 -35.19 14.88
N SER A 631 -10.88 -34.19 14.77
CA SER A 631 -10.80 -32.86 15.42
C SER A 631 -11.98 -32.60 16.36
N THR A 632 -11.94 -31.47 17.08
CA THR A 632 -13.06 -31.02 17.94
C THR A 632 -13.75 -29.80 17.35
N LEU A 633 -15.08 -29.81 17.28
CA LEU A 633 -15.90 -28.65 16.95
C LEU A 633 -16.74 -28.22 18.17
N ASN A 634 -16.55 -26.97 18.59
CA ASN A 634 -17.39 -26.27 19.56
C ASN A 634 -18.27 -25.27 18.80
N TRP A 635 -19.58 -25.48 18.75
CA TRP A 635 -20.49 -24.61 18.01
C TRP A 635 -21.41 -23.81 18.94
N PHE A 636 -21.40 -22.49 18.74
CA PHE A 636 -22.21 -21.48 19.42
C PHE A 636 -23.02 -20.68 18.39
N GLY A 637 -24.35 -20.81 18.41
CA GLY A 637 -25.22 -20.01 17.56
C GLY A 637 -26.20 -20.82 16.72
N ASP A 638 -26.73 -20.18 15.68
CA ASP A 638 -27.85 -20.69 14.89
C ASP A 638 -27.45 -20.86 13.41
N CYS A 639 -28.05 -21.86 12.75
CA CYS A 639 -28.04 -22.08 11.31
C CYS A 639 -29.42 -22.62 10.90
N ASP A 640 -29.97 -22.08 9.81
CA ASP A 640 -31.18 -22.57 9.16
C ASP A 640 -30.78 -23.50 8.01
N CYS A 641 -30.95 -24.81 8.16
CA CYS A 641 -30.47 -25.81 7.20
C CYS A 641 -31.59 -26.75 6.70
N ALA A 642 -31.62 -26.97 5.38
CA ALA A 642 -32.57 -27.85 4.70
C ALA A 642 -32.18 -29.35 4.71
N THR A 643 -30.97 -29.69 5.17
CA THR A 643 -30.42 -31.06 5.13
C THR A 643 -29.70 -31.44 6.44
N THR A 644 -29.64 -32.74 6.74
CA THR A 644 -29.06 -33.27 7.98
C THR A 644 -27.51 -33.23 8.00
N PRO A 645 -26.87 -32.89 9.13
CA PRO A 645 -25.41 -33.03 9.28
C PRO A 645 -24.99 -34.50 9.32
N ALA A 646 -23.89 -34.86 8.64
CA ALA A 646 -23.31 -36.21 8.69
C ALA A 646 -22.19 -36.27 9.75
N PRO A 647 -22.28 -37.10 10.80
CA PRO A 647 -21.28 -37.15 11.87
C PRO A 647 -20.22 -38.24 11.68
N ALA A 648 -18.97 -37.87 11.94
CA ALA A 648 -17.92 -38.71 12.52
C ALA A 648 -17.05 -37.79 13.38
N GLY A 649 -16.95 -37.98 14.70
CA GLY A 649 -16.13 -37.14 15.61
C GLY A 649 -16.83 -36.62 16.89
N THR A 650 -16.07 -36.01 17.80
CA THR A 650 -16.59 -35.42 19.06
C THR A 650 -17.26 -34.07 18.80
N PHE A 651 -18.55 -33.97 19.13
CA PHE A 651 -19.37 -32.81 18.83
C PHE A 651 -19.98 -32.21 20.10
N ARG A 652 -19.79 -30.89 20.29
CA ARG A 652 -20.36 -30.12 21.40
C ARG A 652 -21.14 -28.94 20.86
N VAL A 653 -22.43 -28.89 21.17
CA VAL A 653 -23.33 -27.79 20.77
C VAL A 653 -23.81 -27.04 22.00
N ASN A 654 -23.64 -25.73 21.97
CA ASN A 654 -24.24 -24.79 22.91
C ASN A 654 -25.05 -23.75 22.10
N GLY A 655 -26.20 -24.17 21.55
CA GLY A 655 -27.05 -23.38 20.65
C GLY A 655 -28.27 -24.16 20.13
N THR A 656 -29.07 -23.54 19.25
CA THR A 656 -30.26 -24.18 18.63
C THR A 656 -29.96 -24.51 17.17
N MET A 657 -30.05 -25.78 16.79
CA MET A 657 -29.95 -26.22 15.39
C MET A 657 -31.36 -26.41 14.83
N TYR A 658 -31.71 -25.69 13.77
CA TYR A 658 -32.99 -25.82 13.08
C TYR A 658 -32.81 -26.72 11.85
N VAL A 659 -33.33 -27.95 11.93
CA VAL A 659 -33.33 -28.91 10.82
C VAL A 659 -34.73 -28.97 10.23
N ASP A 660 -34.89 -28.56 8.97
CA ASP A 660 -36.13 -28.73 8.24
C ASP A 660 -36.12 -30.09 7.49
N GLY A 661 -37.04 -30.98 7.84
CA GLY A 661 -37.46 -32.13 7.04
C GLY A 661 -36.41 -33.10 6.46
N SER A 662 -35.74 -33.93 7.29
CA SER A 662 -35.33 -35.31 6.91
C SER A 662 -34.75 -36.11 8.08
N THR A 663 -34.77 -37.45 7.95
CA THR A 663 -34.34 -38.47 8.93
C THR A 663 -32.93 -38.24 9.48
N VAL A 664 -32.81 -38.12 10.80
CA VAL A 664 -31.51 -38.08 11.48
C VAL A 664 -30.90 -39.49 11.54
N SER A 665 -29.71 -39.66 10.95
CA SER A 665 -28.91 -40.88 11.08
C SER A 665 -28.29 -40.99 12.48
N ALA A 666 -28.31 -42.17 13.09
CA ALA A 666 -27.70 -42.41 14.40
C ALA A 666 -26.16 -42.27 14.34
N PRO A 667 -25.50 -41.77 15.42
CA PRO A 667 -24.04 -41.68 15.51
C PRO A 667 -23.35 -43.06 15.48
N ALA A 668 -22.08 -43.10 15.09
CA ALA A 668 -21.31 -44.33 15.00
C ALA A 668 -20.80 -44.79 16.38
N THR A 669 -20.51 -46.09 16.52
CA THR A 669 -19.97 -46.67 17.76
C THR A 669 -18.61 -46.04 18.10
N GLY A 670 -18.55 -45.28 19.19
CA GLY A 670 -17.33 -44.59 19.67
C GLY A 670 -17.45 -43.07 19.79
N ASP A 671 -18.50 -42.47 19.23
CA ASP A 671 -18.74 -41.03 19.31
C ASP A 671 -19.28 -40.61 20.69
N THR A 672 -18.82 -39.48 21.22
CA THR A 672 -19.37 -38.85 22.44
C THR A 672 -20.03 -37.52 22.10
N PHE A 673 -21.35 -37.45 22.26
CA PHE A 673 -22.12 -36.20 22.23
C PHE A 673 -22.21 -35.64 23.64
N ASN A 674 -21.62 -34.46 23.88
CA ASN A 674 -21.73 -33.76 25.16
C ASN A 674 -22.45 -32.43 24.95
N ASN A 675 -23.72 -32.37 25.34
CA ASN A 675 -24.44 -31.10 25.51
C ASN A 675 -24.12 -30.57 26.91
N THR A 676 -23.34 -29.48 26.98
CA THR A 676 -22.91 -28.90 28.25
C THR A 676 -23.90 -27.92 28.87
N ASN A 677 -25.08 -27.72 28.27
CA ASN A 677 -26.12 -26.87 28.84
C ASN A 677 -26.94 -27.61 29.94
N ALA A 678 -26.23 -28.26 30.86
CA ALA A 678 -26.79 -28.95 32.01
C ALA A 678 -27.04 -27.93 33.14
N GLY A 679 -28.11 -27.15 32.99
CA GLY A 679 -28.56 -26.20 34.00
C GLY A 679 -29.98 -25.71 33.74
N PHE A 680 -30.96 -26.44 34.30
CA PHE A 680 -32.39 -26.14 34.44
C PHE A 680 -33.33 -26.39 33.24
N GLY A 681 -34.35 -27.24 33.49
CA GLY A 681 -35.65 -27.20 32.82
C GLY A 681 -35.89 -28.27 31.76
N THR A 682 -36.98 -29.01 31.91
CA THR A 682 -37.54 -29.97 30.95
C THR A 682 -37.91 -29.28 29.63
N GLY A 683 -36.96 -29.13 28.71
CA GLY A 683 -37.24 -28.47 27.42
C GLY A 683 -36.06 -28.29 26.47
N VAL A 684 -34.94 -29.00 26.65
CA VAL A 684 -33.80 -28.88 25.74
C VAL A 684 -33.45 -30.26 25.17
N GLY A 685 -33.61 -30.37 23.86
CA GLY A 685 -33.18 -31.43 22.97
C GLY A 685 -32.96 -30.84 21.60
N PHE A 686 -32.45 -31.60 20.63
CA PHE A 686 -32.54 -31.15 19.25
C PHE A 686 -34.02 -30.98 18.91
N TYR A 687 -34.45 -29.82 18.41
CA TYR A 687 -35.83 -29.63 17.96
C TYR A 687 -35.83 -29.56 16.43
N GLY A 688 -36.54 -30.48 15.80
CA GLY A 688 -36.84 -30.48 14.37
C GLY A 688 -38.24 -29.94 14.14
N ARG A 689 -38.47 -29.28 13.02
CA ARG A 689 -39.82 -28.90 12.61
C ARG A 689 -40.43 -30.06 11.83
N THR A 690 -41.57 -30.56 12.28
CA THR A 690 -42.30 -31.61 11.57
C THR A 690 -42.87 -31.09 10.25
N ALA A 691 -43.18 -31.98 9.31
CA ALA A 691 -43.85 -31.64 8.05
C ALA A 691 -45.20 -30.89 8.25
N ALA A 692 -45.77 -30.93 9.46
CA ALA A 692 -46.97 -30.19 9.86
C ALA A 692 -46.68 -28.81 10.48
N GLY A 693 -45.42 -28.35 10.47
CA GLY A 693 -45.01 -27.04 10.98
C GLY A 693 -44.80 -26.95 12.50
N ALA A 694 -45.03 -28.03 13.25
CA ALA A 694 -44.88 -28.10 14.70
C ALA A 694 -43.45 -28.47 15.12
N TRP A 695 -42.96 -27.86 16.20
CA TRP A 695 -41.66 -28.17 16.80
C TRP A 695 -41.72 -29.49 17.58
N ALA A 696 -40.82 -30.43 17.26
CA ALA A 696 -40.71 -31.72 17.93
C ALA A 696 -39.27 -31.99 18.37
N LYS A 697 -39.11 -32.56 19.57
CA LYS A 697 -37.81 -32.96 20.11
C LYS A 697 -37.33 -34.24 19.40
N VAL A 698 -36.16 -34.17 18.78
CA VAL A 698 -35.49 -35.19 17.96
C VAL A 698 -34.52 -36.05 18.80
N PHE A 699 -34.05 -35.54 19.94
CA PHE A 699 -33.31 -36.26 20.99
C PHE A 699 -33.68 -35.74 22.37
#